data_AF-A0A6C7MLV1-F1
#
_entry.id   AF-A0A6C7MLV1-F1
#
_cell.length_a   1.000
_cell.length_b   1.000
_cell.length_c   1.000
_cell.angle_alpha   90.00
_cell.angle_beta   90.00
_cell.angle_gamma   90.00
#
_symmetry.space_group_name_H-M   'P 1'
#
loop_
_entity.id
_entity.type
_entity.pdbx_description
1 polymer ?
#
loop_
_entity_poly.entity_id
_entity_poly.type
_entity_poly.pdbx_seq_one_letter_code
_entity_poly.pdbx_strand_id
1 'polypeptide(L)'
;MEAPEIKVKINQEINIATGMNKLTKKWKNTTMPWQDLLNRLARPTRTQETVQEYHKLSRAKRDNIKDVGGFVGGFLKQGRRRADASQSRSLVTLDADSVTSDIWSNLEIIYDFAAAVYSTHSHTPDNPRLRLIIPLARPVTAEEYQPLARKIADKFGMDNFDDTTYQPERLMFWPSCPSDGEYIFKYQDGTFLDPDSILEEYLDWTDSSYWPESSRSRGIRDKQAKKQGNPLDKPGVIGAFCNVYDIHHAIETFLPDVYAPTDNPDRYTYLEGSTSGGLVLYDDVFAYSHHGTDPVGESLSNAFDLVRIHLFGDQDIDAKEGLSSNKLPSFKAMRELALEDSKVVGHVATERMREAEKDFDMIVDENNSDWVENLELDQMGEIEASAKNLELIFTNDVNLAKACAIDQFSNRVALQKNLPWRKIGEAPFWKDSDDAGLRIYIEKVYGISSRGKVDDAFIQEIEKRAFHPVRDYLDSVTWDGVERLDTMLVDYLGALDSRYTRVVTRKIMMGAVARIYRPGIKFDYAIVTTGRQGLAKSFLPDKLAGAWFSDTLNTVTGKEAYEALQGTWIMELAEMSATKKADIEAIKHFISKREDAFRVAYGKHKSFFPRQCIFWGTSNDPEFLRDKTGNRRFWPVKVGLQERKYKVWEMSEETRAQLWAEAKKHWTDGESLFLSDEEDKLATEQQMLHTEDDPLQGMVQEYLNIKIPADWYSRDLYERKKFIKDAGGDLAEVGTELRQKISSMEVWCELLDGDPKNLAPIKNKEIHSILCNISEWEKHTTGAGKLSFGKAYGHQRAYTRKEEI
;
A
#
# COMPACT_ATOMS: atom_id res chain seq x y z
N MET A 1 63.70 4.85 53.39
CA MET A 1 64.54 6.07 53.45
C MET A 1 63.82 7.11 52.61
N GLU A 2 63.40 8.22 53.21
CA GLU A 2 62.78 9.32 52.45
C GLU A 2 63.80 9.89 51.47
N ALA A 3 63.40 10.10 50.22
CA ALA A 3 64.25 10.76 49.23
C ALA A 3 64.59 12.17 49.72
N PRO A 4 65.86 12.61 49.60
CA PRO A 4 66.26 13.96 50.00
C PRO A 4 65.42 15.01 49.27
N GLU A 5 65.10 16.09 49.96
CA GLU A 5 64.34 17.21 49.40
C GLU A 5 65.09 17.82 48.20
N ILE A 6 64.42 17.89 47.05
CA ILE A 6 65.00 18.46 45.83
C ILE A 6 65.10 19.97 46.01
N LYS A 7 66.26 20.55 45.66
CA LYS A 7 66.48 22.01 45.63
C LYS A 7 66.92 22.41 44.23
N VAL A 8 66.26 23.42 43.67
CA VAL A 8 66.54 23.97 42.33
C VAL A 8 67.00 25.41 42.44
N LYS A 9 67.84 25.88 41.51
CA LYS A 9 68.31 27.27 41.45
C LYS A 9 67.19 28.22 41.02
N ILE A 10 66.34 27.79 40.11
CA ILE A 10 65.21 28.58 39.58
C ILE A 10 63.91 27.89 39.98
N ASN A 11 63.18 28.49 40.92
CA ASN A 11 61.92 27.96 41.47
C ASN A 11 60.76 28.94 41.21
N GLN A 12 60.25 28.97 39.98
CA GLN A 12 59.09 29.78 39.62
C GLN A 12 57.77 29.01 39.86
N GLU A 13 56.67 29.76 39.94
CA GLU A 13 55.33 29.20 40.02
C GLU A 13 54.89 28.62 38.68
N ILE A 14 54.22 27.47 38.74
CA ILE A 14 53.59 26.81 37.59
C ILE A 14 52.11 26.57 37.88
N ASN A 15 51.30 26.63 36.81
CA ASN A 15 49.87 26.37 36.89
C ASN A 15 49.58 24.93 36.47
N ILE A 16 48.82 24.21 37.30
CA ILE A 16 48.32 22.86 36.98
C ILE A 16 46.85 22.71 37.38
N ALA A 17 46.15 21.78 36.75
CA ALA A 17 44.82 21.37 37.16
C ALA A 17 44.89 19.92 37.65
N THR A 18 44.38 19.64 38.85
CA THR A 18 44.48 18.31 39.47
C THR A 18 43.14 17.59 39.55
N GLY A 19 43.17 16.27 39.41
CA GLY A 19 42.01 15.39 39.48
C GLY A 19 42.29 14.15 40.32
N MET A 20 41.25 13.62 40.98
CA MET A 20 41.37 12.41 41.82
C MET A 20 41.59 11.15 41.00
N ASN A 21 41.06 11.13 39.77
CA ASN A 21 41.20 10.04 38.81
C ASN A 21 40.90 10.55 37.38
N LYS A 22 41.08 9.70 36.35
CA LYS A 22 40.82 10.08 34.94
C LYS A 22 39.36 10.46 34.63
N LEU A 23 38.41 10.01 35.46
CA LEU A 23 36.96 10.26 35.34
C LEU A 23 36.50 11.54 36.07
N THR A 24 37.45 12.30 36.63
CA THR A 24 37.13 13.56 37.32
C THR A 24 36.45 14.53 36.35
N LYS A 25 35.18 14.88 36.63
CA LYS A 25 34.41 15.83 35.81
C LYS A 25 34.81 17.29 36.05
N LYS A 26 35.20 17.63 37.29
CA LYS A 26 35.57 18.99 37.69
C LYS A 26 36.97 18.99 38.32
N TRP A 27 37.93 19.46 37.54
CA TRP A 27 39.34 19.57 37.89
C TRP A 27 39.61 20.83 38.71
N LYS A 28 40.56 20.75 39.64
CA LYS A 28 40.92 21.87 40.53
C LYS A 28 42.19 22.55 40.03
N ASN A 29 42.04 23.77 39.49
CA ASN A 29 43.15 24.65 39.15
C ASN A 29 43.93 25.01 40.43
N THR A 30 45.24 24.80 40.43
CA THR A 30 46.16 25.06 41.54
C THR A 30 47.48 25.59 40.99
N THR A 31 48.08 26.54 41.68
CA THR A 31 49.43 27.05 41.38
C THR A 31 50.39 26.48 42.43
N MET A 32 51.58 26.05 42.00
CA MET A 32 52.62 25.55 42.90
C MET A 32 54.02 25.86 42.38
N PRO A 33 55.04 25.94 43.25
CA PRO A 33 56.44 26.03 42.84
C PRO A 33 56.89 24.80 42.04
N TRP A 34 57.77 24.99 41.05
CA TRP A 34 58.36 23.89 40.27
C TRP A 34 59.06 22.84 41.15
N GLN A 35 59.74 23.28 42.21
CA GLN A 35 60.35 22.41 43.21
C GLN A 35 59.33 21.45 43.86
N ASP A 36 58.12 21.91 44.13
CA ASP A 36 57.08 21.09 44.76
C ASP A 36 56.53 20.04 43.79
N LEU A 37 56.43 20.38 42.50
CA LEU A 37 56.09 19.40 41.47
C LEU A 37 57.19 18.34 41.34
N LEU A 38 58.47 18.73 41.32
CA LEU A 38 59.59 17.78 41.31
C LEU A 38 59.55 16.85 42.53
N ASN A 39 59.34 17.40 43.73
CA ASN A 39 59.22 16.63 44.95
C ASN A 39 58.05 15.63 44.90
N ARG A 40 56.92 16.01 44.27
CA ARG A 40 55.78 15.12 44.05
C ARG A 40 56.11 14.03 43.02
N LEU A 41 56.79 14.38 41.94
CA LEU A 41 57.19 13.44 40.89
C LEU A 41 58.26 12.46 41.37
N ALA A 42 59.14 12.83 42.29
CA ALA A 42 60.16 11.92 42.84
C ALA A 42 59.60 10.76 43.68
N ARG A 43 58.32 10.81 44.06
CA ARG A 43 57.69 9.90 45.03
C ARG A 43 56.54 9.12 44.37
N PRO A 44 56.81 7.95 43.76
CA PRO A 44 55.78 7.17 43.10
C PRO A 44 54.84 6.52 44.11
N THR A 45 53.58 6.34 43.71
CA THR A 45 52.65 5.49 44.44
C THR A 45 52.92 4.02 44.09
N ARG A 46 53.34 3.20 45.06
CA ARG A 46 53.50 1.76 44.87
C ARG A 46 52.17 1.04 45.05
N THR A 47 51.74 0.32 44.01
CA THR A 47 50.53 -0.50 44.01
C THR A 47 50.82 -1.93 44.50
N GLN A 48 49.79 -2.74 44.67
CA GLN A 48 49.90 -4.04 45.36
C GLN A 48 50.41 -5.17 44.47
N GLU A 49 50.15 -5.09 43.17
CA GLU A 49 50.52 -6.11 42.19
C GLU A 49 52.01 -6.06 41.84
N THR A 50 52.53 -7.19 41.37
CA THR A 50 53.86 -7.28 40.74
C THR A 50 53.81 -6.84 39.26
N VAL A 51 54.96 -6.50 38.68
CA VAL A 51 55.10 -6.21 37.24
C VAL A 51 54.48 -7.34 36.40
N GLN A 52 54.79 -8.59 36.72
CA GLN A 52 54.29 -9.75 35.98
C GLN A 52 52.77 -9.89 36.06
N GLU A 53 52.18 -9.66 37.23
CA GLU A 53 50.72 -9.68 37.43
C GLU A 53 50.05 -8.56 36.66
N TYR A 54 50.60 -7.33 36.73
CA TYR A 54 50.06 -6.17 36.03
C TYR A 54 49.94 -6.42 34.52
N HIS A 55 50.99 -6.94 33.87
CA HIS A 55 51.00 -7.21 32.43
C HIS A 55 50.04 -8.34 32.00
N LYS A 56 49.62 -9.22 32.92
CA LYS A 56 48.61 -10.27 32.66
C LYS A 56 47.17 -9.74 32.76
N LEU A 57 46.95 -8.55 33.29
CA LEU A 57 45.61 -7.98 33.47
C LEU A 57 45.04 -7.40 32.16
N SER A 58 43.70 -7.42 32.07
CA SER A 58 42.98 -6.75 30.98
C SER A 58 43.28 -5.24 30.96
N ARG A 59 43.17 -4.62 29.78
CA ARG A 59 43.42 -3.18 29.61
C ARG A 59 42.63 -2.32 30.61
N ALA A 60 41.34 -2.62 30.80
CA ALA A 60 40.48 -1.90 31.74
C ALA A 60 40.97 -2.00 33.20
N LYS A 61 41.45 -3.17 33.64
CA LYS A 61 42.01 -3.34 35.00
C LYS A 61 43.33 -2.60 35.14
N ARG A 62 44.23 -2.71 34.17
CA ARG A 62 45.51 -1.96 34.13
C ARG A 62 45.30 -0.45 34.20
N ASP A 63 44.29 0.05 33.47
CA ASP A 63 43.93 1.46 33.44
C ASP A 63 43.30 1.98 34.74
N ASN A 64 42.75 1.11 35.59
CA ASN A 64 42.22 1.48 36.89
C ASN A 64 43.30 1.44 37.98
N ILE A 65 44.22 0.48 37.91
CA ILE A 65 45.32 0.35 38.86
C ILE A 65 46.31 1.52 38.74
N LYS A 66 46.66 1.93 37.51
CA LYS A 66 47.58 3.05 37.28
C LYS A 66 46.96 4.42 37.60
N ASP A 67 45.65 4.47 37.82
CA ASP A 67 44.90 5.70 38.04
C ASP A 67 44.96 6.13 39.51
N VAL A 68 46.11 6.72 39.87
CA VAL A 68 46.38 7.30 41.20
C VAL A 68 46.11 8.81 41.24
N GLY A 69 45.21 9.27 40.36
CA GLY A 69 45.02 10.68 40.04
C GLY A 69 46.05 11.21 39.06
N GLY A 70 45.90 12.47 38.68
CA GLY A 70 46.80 13.11 37.72
C GLY A 70 46.68 14.62 37.69
N PHE A 71 47.40 15.21 36.74
CA PHE A 71 47.41 16.64 36.49
C PHE A 71 47.36 16.95 34.99
N VAL A 72 46.79 18.10 34.65
CA VAL A 72 47.01 18.78 33.37
C VAL A 72 48.01 19.91 33.65
N GLY A 73 49.00 20.09 32.79
CA GLY A 73 50.09 21.06 32.96
C GLY A 73 49.69 22.53 32.74
N GLY A 74 48.52 22.93 33.22
CA GLY A 74 47.93 24.24 32.98
C GLY A 74 46.56 24.43 33.66
N PHE A 75 45.87 25.53 33.35
CA PHE A 75 44.52 25.81 33.88
C PHE A 75 43.42 25.40 32.90
N LEU A 76 42.30 24.98 33.47
CA LEU A 76 41.10 24.59 32.73
C LEU A 76 39.95 25.57 33.04
N LYS A 77 39.31 26.11 32.00
CA LYS A 77 38.10 26.95 32.09
C LYS A 77 36.99 26.11 32.71
N GLN A 78 36.37 26.63 33.78
CA GLN A 78 35.34 25.94 34.56
C GLN A 78 35.77 24.56 35.14
N GLY A 79 37.07 24.25 35.15
CA GLY A 79 37.60 22.95 35.58
C GLY A 79 37.22 21.78 34.65
N ARG A 80 36.90 22.03 33.37
CA ARG A 80 36.52 20.99 32.41
C ARG A 80 37.73 20.57 31.57
N ARG A 81 37.94 19.26 31.43
CA ARG A 81 39.04 18.68 30.64
C ARG A 81 38.54 18.35 29.22
N ARG A 82 38.45 19.38 28.38
CA ARG A 82 38.16 19.34 26.93
C ARG A 82 39.04 20.39 26.25
N ALA A 83 39.32 20.24 24.96
CA ALA A 83 40.17 21.16 24.23
C ALA A 83 39.69 22.62 24.26
N ASP A 84 38.40 22.85 24.04
CA ASP A 84 37.70 24.16 24.12
C ASP A 84 37.72 24.79 25.52
N ALA A 85 37.94 23.97 26.54
CA ALA A 85 38.02 24.38 27.94
C ALA A 85 39.46 24.47 28.46
N SER A 86 40.48 24.22 27.63
CA SER A 86 41.88 24.40 28.03
C SER A 86 42.24 25.89 28.00
N GLN A 87 42.48 26.49 29.18
CA GLN A 87 42.69 27.93 29.29
C GLN A 87 44.14 28.34 29.02
N SER A 88 45.09 27.59 29.55
CA SER A 88 46.53 27.85 29.37
C SER A 88 47.35 26.62 29.74
N ARG A 89 48.59 26.54 29.25
CA ARG A 89 49.59 25.52 29.60
C ARG A 89 50.85 26.20 30.14
N SER A 90 51.29 25.78 31.31
CA SER A 90 52.57 26.17 31.91
C SER A 90 53.64 25.09 31.77
N LEU A 91 53.26 23.88 31.36
CA LEU A 91 54.16 22.75 31.14
C LEU A 91 53.92 22.10 29.78
N VAL A 92 55.01 21.80 29.08
CA VAL A 92 55.03 20.79 28.02
C VAL A 92 55.15 19.42 28.66
N THR A 93 54.20 18.55 28.33
CA THR A 93 54.13 17.19 28.89
C THR A 93 54.07 16.19 27.74
N LEU A 94 55.09 15.36 27.60
CA LEU A 94 55.21 14.38 26.53
C LEU A 94 55.22 12.94 27.09
N ASP A 95 54.26 12.11 26.68
CA ASP A 95 54.16 10.69 27.06
C ASP A 95 54.96 9.84 26.05
N ALA A 96 56.14 9.36 26.44
CA ALA A 96 57.05 8.59 25.61
C ALA A 96 56.85 7.08 25.84
N ASP A 97 56.12 6.44 24.95
CA ASP A 97 55.58 5.08 25.13
C ASP A 97 56.34 4.01 24.32
N SER A 98 57.22 4.44 23.40
CA SER A 98 58.00 3.58 22.49
C SER A 98 59.43 4.10 22.35
N VAL A 99 60.12 4.24 23.49
CA VAL A 99 61.46 4.86 23.56
C VAL A 99 62.50 3.96 22.88
N THR A 100 63.05 4.42 21.75
CA THR A 100 64.08 3.71 20.97
C THR A 100 65.51 4.24 21.17
N SER A 101 65.63 5.40 21.81
CA SER A 101 66.89 6.10 22.11
C SER A 101 66.84 6.67 23.53
N ASP A 102 67.98 6.95 24.17
CA ASP A 102 68.01 7.58 25.50
C ASP A 102 67.54 9.05 25.42
N ILE A 103 66.23 9.26 25.56
CA ILE A 103 65.58 10.59 25.50
C ILE A 103 66.18 11.53 26.56
N TRP A 104 66.54 11.01 27.73
CA TRP A 104 67.08 11.84 28.80
C TRP A 104 68.47 12.36 28.46
N SER A 105 69.37 11.49 28.01
CA SER A 105 70.71 11.90 27.59
C SER A 105 70.67 12.85 26.38
N ASN A 106 69.75 12.64 25.44
CA ASN A 106 69.57 13.57 24.33
C ASN A 106 69.10 14.96 24.82
N LEU A 107 68.22 15.02 25.82
CA LEU A 107 67.80 16.29 26.42
C LEU A 107 68.96 17.02 27.08
N GLU A 108 69.75 16.31 27.89
CA GLU A 108 70.94 16.86 28.58
C GLU A 108 72.01 17.39 27.58
N ILE A 109 72.06 16.84 26.37
CA ILE A 109 73.00 17.26 25.32
C ILE A 109 72.47 18.46 24.52
N ILE A 110 71.17 18.48 24.21
CA ILE A 110 70.58 19.44 23.28
C ILE A 110 70.18 20.75 24.00
N TYR A 111 69.84 20.68 25.29
CA TYR A 111 69.28 21.83 26.01
C TYR A 111 69.75 21.98 27.45
N ASP A 112 69.86 23.25 27.87
CA ASP A 112 70.20 23.65 29.24
C ASP A 112 68.97 24.09 30.08
N PHE A 113 67.75 23.90 29.57
CA PHE A 113 66.54 24.29 30.30
C PHE A 113 66.17 23.30 31.42
N ALA A 114 65.33 23.74 32.36
CA ALA A 114 64.79 22.88 33.40
C ALA A 114 63.91 21.78 32.78
N ALA A 115 64.05 20.55 33.24
CA ALA A 115 63.22 19.43 32.78
C ALA A 115 63.15 18.33 33.83
N ALA A 116 62.12 17.48 33.74
CA ALA A 116 62.02 16.27 34.53
C ALA A 116 61.53 15.10 33.68
N VAL A 117 62.02 13.91 33.98
CA VAL A 117 61.50 12.66 33.40
C VAL A 117 61.11 11.70 34.51
N TYR A 118 59.98 11.02 34.34
CA TYR A 118 59.60 9.93 35.22
C TYR A 118 58.99 8.75 34.50
N SER A 119 59.17 7.54 35.03
CA SER A 119 58.62 6.34 34.40
C SER A 119 57.11 6.20 34.58
N THR A 120 56.44 5.63 33.57
CA THR A 120 55.02 5.28 33.67
C THR A 120 54.83 3.96 34.42
N HIS A 121 53.60 3.67 34.83
CA HIS A 121 53.27 2.45 35.56
C HIS A 121 53.65 1.15 34.83
N SER A 122 53.64 1.18 33.48
CA SER A 122 53.94 0.01 32.64
C SER A 122 55.42 -0.08 32.25
N HIS A 123 56.29 0.72 32.86
CA HIS A 123 57.71 0.74 32.58
C HIS A 123 58.39 -0.57 33.00
N THR A 124 59.30 -1.06 32.15
CA THR A 124 60.25 -2.13 32.46
C THR A 124 61.61 -1.78 31.83
N PRO A 125 62.74 -2.32 32.33
CA PRO A 125 64.06 -2.07 31.74
C PRO A 125 64.14 -2.37 30.24
N ASP A 126 63.48 -3.45 29.79
CA ASP A 126 63.45 -3.85 28.37
C ASP A 126 62.46 -3.03 27.52
N ASN A 127 61.48 -2.37 28.15
CA ASN A 127 60.48 -1.54 27.47
C ASN A 127 60.31 -0.22 28.23
N PRO A 128 61.25 0.72 28.09
CA PRO A 128 61.22 1.99 28.78
C PRO A 128 60.02 2.83 28.33
N ARG A 129 59.16 3.19 29.29
CA ARG A 129 58.06 4.14 29.13
C ARG A 129 58.22 5.29 30.10
N LEU A 130 58.29 6.51 29.57
CA LEU A 130 58.71 7.70 30.30
C LEU A 130 57.75 8.87 30.02
N ARG A 131 57.70 9.83 30.93
CA ARG A 131 57.02 11.11 30.74
C ARG A 131 58.00 12.24 30.92
N LEU A 132 58.14 13.06 29.88
CA LEU A 132 58.98 14.24 29.87
C LEU A 132 58.14 15.47 30.22
N ILE A 133 58.59 16.24 31.21
CA ILE A 133 57.94 17.45 31.73
C ILE A 133 58.92 18.61 31.60
N ILE A 134 58.51 19.67 30.89
CA ILE A 134 59.32 20.88 30.68
C ILE A 134 58.50 22.10 31.11
N PRO A 135 58.92 22.85 32.14
CA PRO A 135 58.28 24.10 32.53
C PRO A 135 58.56 25.23 31.54
N LEU A 136 57.53 26.06 31.29
CA LEU A 136 57.56 27.18 30.35
C LEU A 136 57.75 28.51 31.07
N ALA A 137 58.56 29.40 30.51
CA ALA A 137 58.88 30.72 31.06
C ALA A 137 57.66 31.66 31.10
N ARG A 138 56.67 31.40 30.22
CA ARG A 138 55.33 32.00 30.28
C ARG A 138 54.26 30.93 30.02
N PRO A 139 53.04 31.08 30.56
CA PRO A 139 51.91 30.28 30.11
C PRO A 139 51.65 30.50 28.60
N VAL A 140 51.31 29.43 27.90
CA VAL A 140 50.89 29.46 26.49
C VAL A 140 49.41 29.12 26.37
N THR A 141 48.77 29.58 25.30
CA THR A 141 47.38 29.21 24.99
C THR A 141 47.28 27.73 24.58
N ALA A 142 46.06 27.20 24.50
CA ALA A 142 45.82 25.87 23.95
C ALA A 142 46.32 25.74 22.50
N GLU A 143 46.29 26.85 21.76
CA GLU A 143 46.62 26.94 20.33
C GLU A 143 48.13 26.98 20.12
N GLU A 144 48.86 27.70 20.96
CA GLU A 144 50.33 27.71 20.98
C GLU A 144 50.90 26.36 21.44
N TYR A 145 50.21 25.65 22.33
CA TYR A 145 50.70 24.41 22.94
C TYR A 145 50.95 23.29 21.93
N GLN A 146 50.01 23.06 21.01
CA GLN A 146 50.09 21.93 20.07
C GLN A 146 51.31 22.03 19.11
N PRO A 147 51.55 23.14 18.38
CA PRO A 147 52.74 23.30 17.55
C PRO A 147 54.03 23.32 18.37
N LEU A 148 54.02 23.90 19.57
CA LEU A 148 55.14 23.90 20.51
C LEU A 148 55.53 22.47 20.91
N ALA A 149 54.57 21.68 21.39
CA ALA A 149 54.80 20.31 21.84
C ALA A 149 55.23 19.40 20.69
N ARG A 150 54.66 19.58 19.48
CA ARG A 150 55.06 18.85 18.26
C ARG A 150 56.50 19.17 17.84
N LYS A 151 56.90 20.44 17.84
CA LYS A 151 58.27 20.85 17.48
C LYS A 151 59.30 20.29 18.46
N ILE A 152 58.97 20.31 19.76
CA ILE A 152 59.84 19.72 20.79
C ILE A 152 59.95 18.21 20.59
N ALA A 153 58.84 17.51 20.35
CA ALA A 153 58.85 16.07 20.13
C ALA A 153 59.63 15.65 18.87
N ASP A 154 59.54 16.43 17.78
CA ASP A 154 60.28 16.18 16.54
C ASP A 154 61.80 16.12 16.77
N LYS A 155 62.33 17.03 17.58
CA LYS A 155 63.76 17.08 17.94
C LYS A 155 64.26 15.86 18.73
N PHE A 156 63.36 15.15 19.41
CA PHE A 156 63.68 13.93 20.16
C PHE A 156 63.20 12.65 19.46
N GLY A 157 62.82 12.76 18.18
CA GLY A 157 62.20 11.69 17.41
C GLY A 157 60.72 11.57 17.75
N MET A 158 59.87 12.19 16.92
CA MET A 158 58.42 12.29 17.15
C MET A 158 57.73 10.93 17.37
N ASP A 159 58.24 9.87 16.73
CA ASP A 159 57.71 8.51 16.85
C ASP A 159 57.92 7.87 18.25
N ASN A 160 58.77 8.46 19.10
CA ASN A 160 58.93 8.02 20.49
C ASN A 160 57.72 8.39 21.37
N PHE A 161 56.95 9.41 21.00
CA PHE A 161 55.87 9.99 21.81
C PHE A 161 54.48 9.59 21.33
N ASP A 162 53.54 9.40 22.25
CA ASP A 162 52.13 9.13 21.91
C ASP A 162 51.49 10.35 21.23
N ASP A 163 50.80 10.15 20.11
CA ASP A 163 50.25 11.24 19.29
C ASP A 163 49.23 12.11 20.03
N THR A 164 48.57 11.58 21.07
CA THR A 164 47.60 12.35 21.86
C THR A 164 48.26 13.26 22.90
N THR A 165 49.60 13.23 23.04
CA THR A 165 50.33 14.07 23.99
C THR A 165 50.33 15.55 23.62
N TYR A 166 50.05 15.86 22.35
CA TYR A 166 49.98 17.23 21.82
C TYR A 166 48.63 17.91 22.11
N GLN A 167 47.65 17.16 22.65
CA GLN A 167 46.36 17.71 23.05
C GLN A 167 46.52 18.65 24.27
N PRO A 168 45.95 19.87 24.23
CA PRO A 168 46.11 20.85 25.29
C PRO A 168 45.44 20.42 26.61
N GLU A 169 44.39 19.60 26.58
CA GLU A 169 43.69 19.06 27.75
C GLU A 169 44.27 17.73 28.25
N ARG A 170 45.38 17.25 27.67
CA ARG A 170 45.95 15.95 28.00
C ARG A 170 46.35 15.90 29.48
N LEU A 171 45.86 14.88 30.19
CA LEU A 171 46.25 14.61 31.57
C LEU A 171 47.49 13.71 31.61
N MET A 172 48.36 13.96 32.58
CA MET A 172 49.43 13.07 32.99
C MET A 172 49.10 12.45 34.34
N PHE A 173 49.15 11.11 34.41
CA PHE A 173 48.96 10.43 35.69
C PHE A 173 50.10 10.78 36.64
N TRP A 174 49.78 10.92 37.92
CA TRP A 174 50.80 10.95 38.97
C TRP A 174 51.66 9.68 38.91
N PRO A 175 52.94 9.75 39.31
CA PRO A 175 53.82 8.60 39.22
C PRO A 175 53.30 7.45 40.07
N SER A 176 53.26 6.27 39.47
CA SER A 176 52.96 5.02 40.14
C SER A 176 53.74 3.89 39.50
N CYS A 177 54.02 2.84 40.28
CA CYS A 177 54.68 1.64 39.78
C CYS A 177 54.20 0.41 40.57
N PRO A 178 54.30 -0.80 39.99
CA PRO A 178 54.06 -2.05 40.71
C PRO A 178 54.92 -2.18 41.97
N SER A 179 54.51 -3.07 42.87
CA SER A 179 55.18 -3.33 44.15
C SER A 179 56.69 -3.61 43.99
N ASP A 180 57.05 -4.44 43.01
CA ASP A 180 58.41 -4.82 42.63
C ASP A 180 58.95 -4.05 41.40
N GLY A 181 58.20 -3.06 40.91
CA GLY A 181 58.57 -2.28 39.73
C GLY A 181 59.70 -1.28 39.98
N GLU A 182 60.58 -1.14 38.98
CA GLU A 182 61.59 -0.09 38.93
C GLU A 182 60.94 1.26 38.62
N TYR A 183 61.34 2.29 39.37
CA TYR A 183 60.87 3.65 39.16
C TYR A 183 62.05 4.55 38.80
N ILE A 184 61.96 5.18 37.62
CA ILE A 184 62.96 6.12 37.14
C ILE A 184 62.43 7.52 37.38
N PHE A 185 63.23 8.36 38.02
CA PHE A 185 63.03 9.79 38.11
C PHE A 185 64.37 10.50 37.95
N LYS A 186 64.46 11.43 36.98
CA LYS A 186 65.60 12.31 36.79
C LYS A 186 65.10 13.73 36.57
N TYR A 187 65.90 14.72 36.96
CA TYR A 187 65.60 16.12 36.71
C TYR A 187 66.87 16.89 36.35
N GLN A 188 66.71 17.95 35.57
CA GLN A 188 67.73 18.91 35.17
C GLN A 188 67.32 20.27 35.73
N ASP A 189 68.26 20.93 36.42
CA ASP A 189 68.10 22.30 36.89
C ASP A 189 68.59 23.26 35.81
N GLY A 190 67.81 24.29 35.50
CA GLY A 190 68.03 25.17 34.35
C GLY A 190 67.00 26.30 34.30
N THR A 191 67.05 27.13 33.27
CA THR A 191 66.00 28.15 33.03
C THR A 191 64.73 27.49 32.50
N PHE A 192 63.56 28.08 32.74
CA PHE A 192 62.34 27.61 32.09
C PHE A 192 62.43 27.85 30.58
N LEU A 193 61.81 26.96 29.79
CA LEU A 193 61.83 27.04 28.33
C LEU A 193 61.03 28.27 27.86
N ASP A 194 61.65 29.11 27.05
CA ASP A 194 60.95 30.19 26.36
C ASP A 194 60.13 29.62 25.18
N PRO A 195 58.78 29.60 25.25
CA PRO A 195 57.96 29.02 24.19
C PRO A 195 58.08 29.76 22.86
N ASP A 196 58.35 31.07 22.89
CA ASP A 196 58.45 31.90 21.67
C ASP A 196 59.64 31.46 20.82
N SER A 197 60.77 31.16 21.46
CA SER A 197 61.97 30.68 20.79
C SER A 197 61.77 29.39 19.97
N ILE A 198 60.81 28.55 20.35
CA ILE A 198 60.48 27.32 19.63
C ILE A 198 59.45 27.57 18.53
N LEU A 199 58.46 28.43 18.79
CA LEU A 199 57.42 28.76 17.79
C LEU A 199 58.01 29.55 16.61
N GLU A 200 59.02 30.39 16.84
CA GLU A 200 59.77 31.12 15.80
C GLU A 200 60.56 30.20 14.85
N GLU A 201 60.73 28.91 15.16
CA GLU A 201 61.36 27.93 14.26
C GLU A 201 60.44 27.44 13.13
N TYR A 202 59.16 27.84 13.13
CA TYR A 202 58.25 27.61 12.02
C TYR A 202 58.29 28.77 11.03
N LEU A 203 58.02 28.50 9.75
CA LEU A 203 57.78 29.57 8.78
C LEU A 203 56.50 30.34 9.17
N ASP A 204 55.46 29.58 9.52
CA ASP A 204 54.25 30.06 10.16
C ASP A 204 53.72 28.96 11.08
N TRP A 205 53.79 29.14 12.40
CA TRP A 205 53.25 28.16 13.34
C TRP A 205 51.72 28.16 13.38
N THR A 206 51.07 29.20 12.85
CA THR A 206 49.60 29.29 12.76
C THR A 206 49.05 28.57 11.52
N ASP A 207 49.91 28.05 10.64
CA ASP A 207 49.52 27.14 9.57
C ASP A 207 49.93 25.70 9.93
N SER A 208 48.90 24.87 10.14
CA SER A 208 49.06 23.47 10.54
C SER A 208 49.78 22.59 9.51
N SER A 209 49.90 23.04 8.26
CA SER A 209 50.62 22.32 7.21
C SER A 209 52.13 22.25 7.46
N TYR A 210 52.69 23.19 8.24
CA TYR A 210 54.09 23.20 8.65
C TYR A 210 54.37 22.35 9.88
N TRP A 211 53.34 21.81 10.54
CA TRP A 211 53.52 21.06 11.78
C TRP A 211 54.06 19.65 11.49
N PRO A 212 55.07 19.18 12.25
CA PRO A 212 55.54 17.82 12.09
C PRO A 212 54.43 16.83 12.47
N GLU A 213 54.39 15.69 11.77
CA GLU A 213 53.49 14.57 12.02
C GLU A 213 54.27 13.27 12.22
N SER A 214 53.80 12.43 13.13
CA SER A 214 54.37 11.10 13.32
C SER A 214 54.05 10.18 12.14
N SER A 215 54.89 9.18 11.91
CA SER A 215 54.67 8.18 10.86
C SER A 215 53.37 7.38 11.08
N ARG A 216 52.90 7.29 12.34
CA ARG A 216 51.67 6.60 12.75
C ARG A 216 50.39 7.36 12.39
N SER A 217 50.46 8.68 12.22
CA SER A 217 49.29 9.53 11.96
C SER A 217 48.52 9.13 10.69
N ARG A 218 49.22 8.66 9.65
CA ARG A 218 48.59 8.11 8.43
C ARG A 218 47.87 6.77 8.70
N GLY A 219 48.51 5.86 9.45
CA GLY A 219 47.93 4.58 9.82
C GLY A 219 46.74 4.67 10.78
N ILE A 220 46.60 5.75 11.56
CA ILE A 220 45.41 6.03 12.39
C ILE A 220 44.22 6.41 11.49
N ARG A 221 44.42 7.30 10.52
CA ARG A 221 43.40 7.70 9.54
C ARG A 221 42.88 6.51 8.75
N ASP A 222 43.78 5.67 8.22
CA ASP A 222 43.41 4.45 7.48
C ASP A 222 42.58 3.47 8.34
N LYS A 223 42.93 3.34 9.63
CA LYS A 223 42.17 2.49 10.56
C LYS A 223 40.79 3.08 10.87
N GLN A 224 40.68 4.41 11.01
CA GLN A 224 39.40 5.08 11.22
C GLN A 224 38.50 4.95 9.98
N ALA A 225 39.02 5.19 8.78
CA ALA A 225 38.31 5.01 7.52
C ALA A 225 37.83 3.55 7.34
N LYS A 226 38.72 2.56 7.52
CA LYS A 226 38.36 1.13 7.47
C LYS A 226 37.29 0.74 8.49
N LYS A 227 37.29 1.35 9.67
CA LYS A 227 36.28 1.11 10.71
C LYS A 227 34.93 1.71 10.35
N GLN A 228 34.91 2.88 9.71
CA GLN A 228 33.68 3.56 9.32
C GLN A 228 33.05 2.98 8.04
N GLY A 229 33.84 2.34 7.18
CA GLY A 229 33.42 1.92 5.84
C GLY A 229 33.19 3.12 4.91
N ASN A 230 32.89 2.88 3.63
CA ASN A 230 32.54 3.93 2.70
C ASN A 230 31.18 4.56 3.09
N PRO A 231 31.11 5.88 3.39
CA PRO A 231 29.86 6.56 3.72
C PRO A 231 28.82 6.51 2.61
N LEU A 232 29.24 6.50 1.34
CA LEU A 232 28.33 6.49 0.18
C LEU A 232 27.58 5.16 0.02
N ASP A 233 28.17 4.06 0.50
CA ASP A 233 27.58 2.71 0.43
C ASP A 233 26.71 2.39 1.66
N LYS A 234 26.57 3.34 2.60
CA LYS A 234 25.79 3.09 3.83
C LYS A 234 24.29 3.09 3.52
N PRO A 235 23.52 2.11 4.02
CA PRO A 235 22.08 2.10 3.82
C PRO A 235 21.40 3.23 4.62
N GLY A 236 20.23 3.66 4.13
CA GLY A 236 19.35 4.60 4.81
C GLY A 236 19.85 6.06 4.79
N VAL A 237 19.40 6.84 5.78
CA VAL A 237 19.58 8.31 5.80
C VAL A 237 21.04 8.77 5.77
N ILE A 238 21.98 8.00 6.34
CA ILE A 238 23.39 8.39 6.40
C ILE A 238 24.00 8.39 5.00
N GLY A 239 23.86 7.27 4.27
CA GLY A 239 24.39 7.19 2.92
C GLY A 239 23.61 8.07 1.96
N ALA A 240 22.29 8.18 2.10
CA ALA A 240 21.51 9.13 1.29
C ALA A 240 22.01 10.58 1.49
N PHE A 241 22.22 11.01 2.73
CA PHE A 241 22.76 12.34 3.01
C PHE A 241 24.16 12.54 2.41
N CYS A 242 25.04 11.54 2.53
CA CYS A 242 26.40 11.63 1.99
C CYS A 242 26.46 11.51 0.46
N ASN A 243 25.45 10.91 -0.20
CA ASN A 243 25.33 10.91 -1.66
C ASN A 243 24.75 12.23 -2.19
N VAL A 244 23.86 12.87 -1.44
CA VAL A 244 23.30 14.18 -1.80
C VAL A 244 24.30 15.32 -1.53
N TYR A 245 25.05 15.21 -0.44
CA TYR A 245 26.03 16.20 0.01
C TYR A 245 27.41 15.57 0.23
N ASP A 246 28.36 15.91 -0.65
CA ASP A 246 29.78 15.73 -0.35
C ASP A 246 30.21 16.72 0.76
N ILE A 247 31.47 16.64 1.21
CA ILE A 247 31.94 17.52 2.30
C ILE A 247 31.83 19.00 1.92
N HIS A 248 32.13 19.37 0.68
CA HIS A 248 32.09 20.77 0.22
C HIS A 248 30.67 21.34 0.31
N HIS A 249 29.70 20.64 -0.29
CA HIS A 249 28.31 21.06 -0.29
C HIS A 249 27.70 20.99 1.11
N ALA A 250 28.12 20.05 1.96
CA ALA A 250 27.69 20.01 3.36
C ALA A 250 28.19 21.23 4.14
N ILE A 251 29.43 21.67 3.91
CA ILE A 251 29.97 22.89 4.52
C ILE A 251 29.21 24.12 4.00
N GLU A 252 29.05 24.25 2.68
CA GLU A 252 28.38 25.40 2.08
C GLU A 252 26.92 25.54 2.54
N THR A 253 26.21 24.41 2.65
CA THR A 253 24.78 24.40 2.97
C THR A 253 24.52 24.55 4.47
N PHE A 254 25.28 23.85 5.31
CA PHE A 254 24.96 23.71 6.74
C PHE A 254 25.96 24.38 7.67
N LEU A 255 27.19 24.62 7.24
CA LEU A 255 28.29 25.14 8.06
C LEU A 255 29.02 26.38 7.45
N PRO A 256 28.35 27.31 6.73
CA PRO A 256 29.04 28.39 6.04
C PRO A 256 29.71 29.39 6.99
N ASP A 257 29.19 29.53 8.22
CA ASP A 257 29.72 30.40 9.26
C ASP A 257 30.76 29.70 10.16
N VAL A 258 31.01 28.40 9.93
CA VAL A 258 31.94 27.59 10.74
C VAL A 258 33.27 27.39 10.01
N TYR A 259 33.24 27.20 8.69
CA TYR A 259 34.42 26.96 7.88
C TYR A 259 34.54 27.93 6.71
N ALA A 260 35.76 28.41 6.46
CA ALA A 260 36.10 29.19 5.27
C ALA A 260 37.07 28.42 4.35
N PRO A 261 36.91 28.52 3.01
CA PRO A 261 37.83 27.90 2.06
C PRO A 261 39.23 28.51 2.18
N THR A 262 40.24 27.74 1.81
CA THR A 262 41.63 28.22 1.69
C THR A 262 42.08 28.22 0.23
N ASP A 263 43.29 28.72 -0.04
CA ASP A 263 43.91 28.63 -1.37
C ASP A 263 44.14 27.18 -1.82
N ASN A 264 44.13 26.22 -0.88
CA ASN A 264 44.14 24.80 -1.18
C ASN A 264 42.70 24.25 -1.15
N PRO A 265 42.18 23.70 -2.28
CA PRO A 265 40.81 23.20 -2.35
C PRO A 265 40.53 22.06 -1.36
N ASP A 266 41.54 21.28 -1.00
CA ASP A 266 41.39 20.15 -0.06
C ASP A 266 41.43 20.60 1.41
N ARG A 267 41.40 21.91 1.69
CA ARG A 267 41.55 22.46 3.04
C ARG A 267 40.59 23.60 3.35
N TYR A 268 40.04 23.54 4.56
CA TYR A 268 39.19 24.56 5.14
C TYR A 268 39.77 25.08 6.46
N THR A 269 39.51 26.34 6.75
CA THR A 269 39.86 27.01 8.01
C THR A 269 38.65 27.01 8.94
N TYR A 270 38.81 26.52 10.16
CA TYR A 270 37.80 26.67 11.22
C TYR A 270 37.78 28.11 11.71
N LEU A 271 36.66 28.82 11.53
CA LEU A 271 36.58 30.27 11.69
C LEU A 271 36.72 30.75 13.15
N GLU A 272 36.37 29.91 14.13
CA GLU A 272 36.60 30.22 15.55
C GLU A 272 38.01 29.83 16.02
N GLY A 273 38.82 29.23 15.14
CA GLY A 273 40.20 28.87 15.40
C GLY A 273 41.17 30.00 15.02
N SER A 274 42.31 30.05 15.70
CA SER A 274 43.41 30.97 15.33
C SER A 274 44.30 30.45 14.20
N THR A 275 44.17 29.19 13.80
CA THR A 275 45.02 28.56 12.78
C THR A 275 44.27 28.32 11.47
N SER A 276 44.97 28.48 10.34
CA SER A 276 44.39 28.34 9.01
C SER A 276 44.60 26.95 8.40
N GLY A 277 43.67 26.51 7.53
CA GLY A 277 43.79 25.26 6.78
C GLY A 277 43.81 23.97 7.62
N GLY A 278 43.19 24.02 8.82
CA GLY A 278 43.21 22.93 9.80
C GLY A 278 42.30 21.74 9.47
N LEU A 279 41.24 21.92 8.68
CA LEU A 279 40.37 20.84 8.21
C LEU A 279 40.87 20.36 6.85
N VAL A 280 41.22 19.07 6.74
CA VAL A 280 41.75 18.47 5.51
C VAL A 280 40.75 17.46 4.95
N LEU A 281 40.48 17.55 3.66
CA LEU A 281 39.58 16.65 2.93
C LEU A 281 40.33 15.47 2.32
N TYR A 282 39.64 14.33 2.24
CA TYR A 282 40.15 13.09 1.67
C TYR A 282 39.09 12.47 0.78
N ASP A 283 39.40 12.36 -0.50
CA ASP A 283 38.53 11.82 -1.55
C ASP A 283 37.12 12.44 -1.56
N ASP A 284 36.97 13.68 -1.06
CA ASP A 284 35.71 14.43 -0.87
C ASP A 284 34.63 13.74 -0.02
N VAL A 285 34.97 12.60 0.58
CA VAL A 285 34.06 11.73 1.33
C VAL A 285 34.33 11.81 2.84
N PHE A 286 35.56 12.19 3.22
CA PHE A 286 35.95 12.40 4.61
C PHE A 286 36.66 13.73 4.83
N ALA A 287 36.47 14.28 6.02
CA ALA A 287 37.22 15.41 6.55
C ALA A 287 37.93 15.01 7.85
N TYR A 288 39.14 15.53 8.06
CA TYR A 288 39.90 15.36 9.30
C TYR A 288 40.39 16.71 9.78
N SER A 289 40.03 17.11 11.00
CA SER A 289 40.51 18.36 11.59
C SER A 289 41.75 18.13 12.43
N HIS A 290 42.84 18.84 12.09
CA HIS A 290 44.06 18.89 12.89
C HIS A 290 44.00 19.95 14.00
N HIS A 291 42.93 20.75 14.02
CA HIS A 291 42.72 21.82 14.98
C HIS A 291 42.19 21.26 16.30
N GLY A 292 42.97 21.40 17.39
CA GLY A 292 42.60 20.84 18.68
C GLY A 292 41.28 21.36 19.25
N THR A 293 40.91 22.62 18.96
CA THR A 293 39.66 23.23 19.46
C THR A 293 38.45 23.06 18.55
N ASP A 294 38.61 22.48 17.36
CA ASP A 294 37.49 22.17 16.48
C ASP A 294 36.66 21.03 17.11
N PRO A 295 35.32 21.14 17.16
CA PRO A 295 34.45 20.05 17.61
C PRO A 295 34.71 18.68 16.97
N VAL A 296 35.17 18.63 15.71
CA VAL A 296 35.57 17.40 15.01
C VAL A 296 37.08 17.12 15.07
N GLY A 297 37.82 17.84 15.92
CA GLY A 297 39.25 17.72 16.12
C GLY A 297 39.74 16.27 16.32
N GLU A 298 40.81 15.93 15.59
CA GLU A 298 41.46 14.61 15.58
C GLU A 298 40.55 13.42 15.21
N SER A 299 39.39 13.70 14.61
CA SER A 299 38.43 12.68 14.18
C SER A 299 38.18 12.75 12.67
N LEU A 300 38.12 11.57 12.04
CA LEU A 300 37.67 11.45 10.66
C LEU A 300 36.14 11.51 10.62
N SER A 301 35.58 12.50 9.92
CA SER A 301 34.14 12.74 9.82
C SER A 301 33.70 12.67 8.36
N ASN A 302 32.61 11.94 8.10
CA ASN A 302 31.88 12.06 6.83
C ASN A 302 30.95 13.29 6.87
N ALA A 303 30.30 13.65 5.76
CA ALA A 303 29.42 14.81 5.67
C ALA A 303 28.32 14.83 6.76
N PHE A 304 27.66 13.68 6.99
CA PHE A 304 26.62 13.57 8.01
C PHE A 304 27.17 13.82 9.42
N ASP A 305 28.31 13.22 9.78
CA ASP A 305 28.93 13.39 11.09
C ASP A 305 29.53 14.78 11.28
N LEU A 306 30.08 15.39 10.23
CA LEU A 306 30.60 16.76 10.25
C LEU A 306 29.48 17.74 10.64
N VAL A 307 28.35 17.70 9.93
CA VAL A 307 27.19 18.56 10.23
C VAL A 307 26.60 18.23 11.60
N ARG A 308 26.47 16.94 11.93
CA ARG A 308 25.94 16.50 13.23
C ARG A 308 26.70 17.07 14.41
N ILE A 309 28.03 16.95 14.39
CA ILE A 309 28.88 17.31 15.53
C ILE A 309 28.85 18.83 15.73
N HIS A 310 28.90 19.61 14.65
CA HIS A 310 28.87 21.07 14.74
C HIS A 310 27.52 21.64 15.14
N LEU A 311 26.41 21.17 14.54
CA LEU A 311 25.09 21.72 14.83
C LEU A 311 24.47 21.18 16.12
N PHE A 312 24.76 19.92 16.47
CA PHE A 312 24.04 19.21 17.52
C PHE A 312 24.93 18.54 18.57
N GLY A 313 26.25 18.63 18.46
CA GLY A 313 27.20 17.95 19.36
C GLY A 313 27.05 18.33 20.84
N ASP A 314 26.61 19.56 21.12
CA ASP A 314 26.34 20.03 22.49
C ASP A 314 25.21 19.26 23.19
N GLN A 315 24.30 18.64 22.44
CA GLN A 315 23.21 17.84 23.02
C GLN A 315 23.72 16.54 23.66
N ASP A 316 24.95 16.12 23.34
CA ASP A 316 25.53 14.89 23.86
C ASP A 316 26.27 15.08 25.20
N ILE A 317 26.36 16.32 25.71
CA ILE A 317 27.13 16.66 26.92
C ILE A 317 26.71 15.84 28.14
N ASP A 318 25.41 15.61 28.31
CA ASP A 318 24.84 14.87 29.44
C ASP A 318 24.49 13.41 29.09
N ALA A 319 24.86 12.94 27.89
CA ALA A 319 24.60 11.57 27.47
C ALA A 319 25.36 10.56 28.34
N LYS A 320 24.75 9.39 28.57
CA LYS A 320 25.39 8.32 29.35
C LYS A 320 26.66 7.83 28.64
N GLU A 321 27.75 7.70 29.39
CA GLU A 321 29.01 7.14 28.88
C GLU A 321 28.79 5.72 28.30
N GLY A 322 29.36 5.47 27.12
CA GLY A 322 29.28 4.17 26.45
C GLY A 322 28.07 3.97 25.53
N LEU A 323 27.24 5.00 25.32
CA LEU A 323 26.22 4.95 24.26
C LEU A 323 26.87 4.85 22.87
N SER A 324 26.28 4.02 22.00
CA SER A 324 26.64 3.98 20.59
C SER A 324 26.25 5.30 19.92
N SER A 325 27.00 5.72 18.90
CA SER A 325 26.80 7.00 18.20
C SER A 325 25.35 7.19 17.72
N ASN A 326 24.73 6.13 17.19
CA ASN A 326 23.34 6.13 16.74
C ASN A 326 22.27 6.31 17.84
N LYS A 327 22.66 6.31 19.12
CA LYS A 327 21.76 6.54 20.27
C LYS A 327 21.97 7.90 20.92
N LEU A 328 22.88 8.71 20.39
CA LEU A 328 23.16 10.04 20.91
C LEU A 328 22.03 11.01 20.53
N PRO A 329 21.65 11.95 21.41
CA PRO A 329 20.71 13.02 21.08
C PRO A 329 21.07 13.78 19.80
N SER A 330 22.36 14.09 19.59
CA SER A 330 22.84 14.75 18.37
C SER A 330 22.54 13.95 17.10
N PHE A 331 22.62 12.62 17.18
CA PHE A 331 22.32 11.75 16.06
C PHE A 331 20.84 11.75 15.72
N LYS A 332 19.97 11.80 16.73
CA LYS A 332 18.52 11.96 16.50
C LYS A 332 18.21 13.30 15.83
N ALA A 333 18.79 14.39 16.31
CA ALA A 333 18.60 15.72 15.74
C ALA A 333 19.11 15.83 14.29
N MET A 334 20.30 15.28 14.00
CA MET A 334 20.83 15.24 12.63
C MET A 334 19.94 14.41 11.71
N ARG A 335 19.41 13.28 12.20
CA ARG A 335 18.48 12.48 11.42
C ARG A 335 17.20 13.26 11.11
N GLU A 336 16.64 13.99 12.07
CA GLU A 336 15.47 14.84 11.84
C GLU A 336 15.76 15.91 10.78
N LEU A 337 16.89 16.60 10.88
CA LEU A 337 17.33 17.57 9.87
C LEU A 337 17.45 16.95 8.47
N ALA A 338 18.08 15.79 8.36
CA ALA A 338 18.26 15.09 7.08
C ALA A 338 16.93 14.62 6.47
N LEU A 339 15.92 14.31 7.30
CA LEU A 339 14.60 13.88 6.85
C LEU A 339 13.67 15.06 6.46
N GLU A 340 14.03 16.30 6.81
CA GLU A 340 13.37 17.51 6.33
C GLU A 340 13.82 17.92 4.93
N ASP A 341 14.92 17.34 4.43
CA ASP A 341 15.49 17.63 3.11
C ASP A 341 14.91 16.72 2.02
N SER A 342 14.15 17.32 1.08
CA SER A 342 13.45 16.59 0.02
C SER A 342 14.39 15.80 -0.90
N LYS A 343 15.64 16.25 -1.11
CA LYS A 343 16.62 15.56 -1.94
C LYS A 343 17.11 14.27 -1.27
N VAL A 344 17.33 14.33 0.05
CA VAL A 344 17.71 13.16 0.84
C VAL A 344 16.57 12.15 0.86
N VAL A 345 15.34 12.62 1.06
CA VAL A 345 14.14 11.76 0.99
C VAL A 345 14.00 11.09 -0.38
N GLY A 346 14.12 11.87 -1.46
CA GLY A 346 14.06 11.35 -2.83
C GLY A 346 15.13 10.28 -3.10
N HIS A 347 16.35 10.49 -2.60
CA HIS A 347 17.43 9.50 -2.74
C HIS A 347 17.15 8.20 -1.97
N VAL A 348 16.66 8.28 -0.72
CA VAL A 348 16.31 7.08 0.08
C VAL A 348 15.28 6.23 -0.65
N ALA A 349 14.24 6.85 -1.17
CA ALA A 349 13.16 6.15 -1.84
C ALA A 349 13.58 5.59 -3.22
N THR A 350 14.41 6.33 -3.98
CA THR A 350 14.94 5.86 -5.27
C THR A 350 15.83 4.64 -5.12
N GLU A 351 16.72 4.61 -4.11
CA GLU A 351 17.57 3.44 -3.86
C GLU A 351 16.75 2.18 -3.52
N ARG A 352 15.66 2.32 -2.76
CA ARG A 352 14.75 1.20 -2.49
C ARG A 352 14.07 0.67 -3.74
N MET A 353 13.63 1.57 -4.62
CA MET A 353 13.05 1.17 -5.89
C MET A 353 14.04 0.36 -6.72
N ARG A 354 15.31 0.80 -6.80
CA ARG A 354 16.39 0.08 -7.49
C ARG A 354 16.71 -1.28 -6.87
N GLU A 355 16.70 -1.38 -5.54
CA GLU A 355 16.87 -2.68 -4.87
C GLU A 355 15.73 -3.65 -5.22
N ALA A 356 14.50 -3.15 -5.30
CA ALA A 356 13.31 -3.94 -5.62
C ALA A 356 13.22 -4.35 -7.11
N GLU A 357 13.90 -3.68 -8.03
CA GLU A 357 13.98 -4.08 -9.46
C GLU A 357 14.47 -5.52 -9.65
N LYS A 358 15.28 -6.05 -8.72
CA LYS A 358 15.77 -7.43 -8.80
C LYS A 358 14.66 -8.47 -8.60
N ASP A 359 13.57 -8.09 -7.97
CA ASP A 359 12.48 -8.98 -7.56
C ASP A 359 11.26 -8.93 -8.50
N PHE A 360 11.18 -7.93 -9.38
CA PHE A 360 10.01 -7.69 -10.25
C PHE A 360 10.42 -7.29 -11.68
N ASP A 361 9.59 -7.63 -12.66
CA ASP A 361 9.75 -7.17 -14.06
C ASP A 361 9.19 -5.74 -14.20
N MET A 362 9.86 -4.78 -13.56
CA MET A 362 9.41 -3.38 -13.43
C MET A 362 9.86 -2.51 -14.59
N ILE A 363 9.00 -1.56 -14.95
CA ILE A 363 9.40 -0.40 -15.75
C ILE A 363 10.01 0.61 -14.77
N VAL A 364 11.25 1.01 -15.04
CA VAL A 364 11.96 2.04 -14.29
C VAL A 364 11.89 3.32 -15.10
N ASP A 365 11.25 4.36 -14.55
CA ASP A 365 11.19 5.67 -15.18
C ASP A 365 12.22 6.59 -14.51
N GLU A 366 13.42 6.66 -15.08
CA GLU A 366 14.50 7.51 -14.58
C GLU A 366 14.18 9.01 -14.65
N ASN A 367 13.15 9.41 -15.42
CA ASN A 367 12.81 10.81 -15.66
C ASN A 367 11.58 11.32 -14.87
N ASN A 368 10.98 10.49 -14.02
CA ASN A 368 9.72 10.80 -13.32
C ASN A 368 9.77 10.42 -11.83
N SER A 369 10.90 10.75 -11.18
CA SER A 369 11.14 10.52 -9.75
C SER A 369 10.79 11.72 -8.86
N ASP A 370 10.42 12.88 -9.43
CA ASP A 370 10.13 14.11 -8.67
C ASP A 370 8.98 13.93 -7.65
N TRP A 371 7.99 13.09 -7.95
CA TRP A 371 6.89 12.83 -7.02
C TRP A 371 7.35 12.08 -5.76
N VAL A 372 8.46 11.34 -5.85
CA VAL A 372 9.04 10.56 -4.76
C VAL A 372 9.61 11.48 -3.68
N GLU A 373 10.10 12.67 -4.05
CA GLU A 373 10.54 13.71 -3.10
C GLU A 373 9.40 14.24 -2.21
N ASN A 374 8.15 14.02 -2.62
CA ASN A 374 6.96 14.45 -1.88
C ASN A 374 6.42 13.38 -0.92
N LEU A 375 7.09 12.22 -0.82
CA LEU A 375 6.75 11.17 0.14
C LEU A 375 7.15 11.58 1.56
N GLU A 376 6.26 11.34 2.50
CA GLU A 376 6.53 11.56 3.92
C GLU A 376 7.33 10.38 4.47
N LEU A 377 8.38 10.65 5.26
CA LEU A 377 9.14 9.63 5.97
C LEU A 377 8.76 9.62 7.45
N ASP A 378 8.86 8.44 8.08
CA ASP A 378 8.69 8.25 9.50
C ASP A 378 9.94 8.69 10.28
N GLN A 379 9.89 8.62 11.61
CA GLN A 379 11.03 9.00 12.44
C GLN A 379 12.29 8.17 12.16
N MET A 380 12.17 6.95 11.63
CA MET A 380 13.29 6.07 11.32
C MET A 380 13.89 6.33 9.93
N GLY A 381 13.25 7.18 9.12
CA GLY A 381 13.64 7.44 7.74
C GLY A 381 13.06 6.43 6.74
N GLU A 382 12.03 5.70 7.16
CA GLU A 382 11.26 4.78 6.33
C GLU A 382 10.08 5.54 5.71
N ILE A 383 9.60 5.12 4.53
CA ILE A 383 8.43 5.77 3.93
C ILE A 383 7.21 5.53 4.84
N GLU A 384 6.59 6.61 5.30
CA GLU A 384 5.46 6.56 6.20
C GLU A 384 4.29 5.85 5.51
N ALA A 385 3.64 4.94 6.24
CA ALA A 385 2.43 4.27 5.77
C ALA A 385 1.22 5.22 5.86
N SER A 386 1.26 6.40 5.24
CA SER A 386 0.17 7.39 5.25
C SER A 386 -0.76 7.22 4.05
N ALA A 387 -2.01 7.66 4.18
CA ALA A 387 -2.96 7.67 3.07
C ALA A 387 -2.46 8.55 1.91
N LYS A 388 -1.81 9.69 2.24
CA LYS A 388 -1.21 10.61 1.27
C LYS A 388 -0.11 9.92 0.45
N ASN A 389 0.81 9.21 1.11
CA ASN A 389 1.88 8.48 0.41
C ASN A 389 1.31 7.39 -0.50
N LEU A 390 0.36 6.60 -0.01
CA LEU A 390 -0.28 5.55 -0.81
C LEU A 390 -1.03 6.12 -2.02
N GLU A 391 -1.73 7.25 -1.87
CA GLU A 391 -2.37 7.94 -2.98
C GLU A 391 -1.34 8.43 -4.02
N LEU A 392 -0.23 9.04 -3.59
CA LEU A 392 0.87 9.43 -4.47
C LEU A 392 1.43 8.23 -5.22
N ILE A 393 1.66 7.11 -4.55
CA ILE A 393 2.15 5.86 -5.13
C ILE A 393 1.18 5.33 -6.20
N PHE A 394 -0.10 5.13 -5.86
CA PHE A 394 -1.09 4.60 -6.82
C PHE A 394 -1.40 5.54 -7.99
N THR A 395 -1.11 6.83 -7.84
CA THR A 395 -1.30 7.84 -8.87
C THR A 395 -0.12 7.92 -9.84
N ASN A 396 1.11 7.82 -9.32
CA ASN A 396 2.31 8.19 -10.07
C ASN A 396 3.27 7.02 -10.37
N ASP A 397 3.28 5.95 -9.57
CA ASP A 397 4.12 4.78 -9.84
C ASP A 397 3.79 4.23 -11.22
N VAL A 398 4.74 4.24 -12.15
CA VAL A 398 4.54 3.83 -13.55
C VAL A 398 4.00 2.40 -13.68
N ASN A 399 4.24 1.52 -12.71
CA ASN A 399 3.78 0.14 -12.73
C ASN A 399 2.35 -0.02 -12.18
N LEU A 400 1.89 0.87 -11.29
CA LEU A 400 0.56 0.81 -10.68
C LEU A 400 -0.43 1.84 -11.26
N ALA A 401 0.07 3.01 -11.65
CA ALA A 401 -0.70 4.10 -12.20
C ALA A 401 -1.45 3.63 -13.45
N LYS A 402 -2.77 3.82 -13.44
CA LYS A 402 -3.70 3.41 -14.49
C LYS A 402 -3.64 1.90 -14.80
N ALA A 403 -3.11 1.07 -13.90
CA ALA A 403 -3.06 -0.39 -14.11
C ALA A 403 -4.42 -1.06 -13.89
N CYS A 404 -5.25 -0.48 -13.02
CA CYS A 404 -6.55 -1.01 -12.63
C CYS A 404 -7.63 0.06 -12.68
N ALA A 405 -8.87 -0.38 -12.91
CA ALA A 405 -10.08 0.44 -12.90
C ALA A 405 -11.29 -0.39 -12.43
N ILE A 406 -12.33 0.27 -11.91
CA ILE A 406 -13.60 -0.40 -11.60
C ILE A 406 -14.45 -0.51 -12.87
N ASP A 407 -14.78 -1.73 -13.27
CA ASP A 407 -15.85 -1.99 -14.22
C ASP A 407 -17.20 -1.89 -13.49
N GLN A 408 -17.95 -0.82 -13.75
CA GLN A 408 -19.24 -0.55 -13.11
C GLN A 408 -20.35 -1.51 -13.55
N PHE A 409 -20.16 -2.22 -14.66
CA PHE A 409 -21.15 -3.15 -15.19
C PHE A 409 -21.07 -4.52 -14.50
N SER A 410 -19.85 -5.03 -14.31
CA SER A 410 -19.59 -6.26 -13.56
C SER A 410 -19.34 -6.05 -12.07
N ASN A 411 -19.12 -4.81 -11.65
CA ASN A 411 -18.70 -4.42 -10.30
C ASN A 411 -17.42 -5.16 -9.85
N ARG A 412 -16.45 -5.27 -10.78
CA ARG A 412 -15.16 -5.93 -10.57
C ARG A 412 -14.01 -4.99 -10.91
N VAL A 413 -12.86 -5.24 -10.30
CA VAL A 413 -11.62 -4.54 -10.68
C VAL A 413 -11.09 -5.16 -11.98
N ALA A 414 -11.02 -4.35 -13.04
CA ALA A 414 -10.50 -4.72 -14.35
C ALA A 414 -9.07 -4.21 -14.54
N LEU A 415 -8.22 -5.04 -15.16
CA LEU A 415 -6.85 -4.69 -15.48
C LEU A 415 -6.77 -3.98 -16.83
N GLN A 416 -6.02 -2.88 -16.86
CA GLN A 416 -5.79 -2.05 -18.05
C GLN A 416 -4.42 -2.29 -18.68
N LYS A 417 -3.44 -2.76 -17.88
CA LYS A 417 -2.11 -3.20 -18.33
C LYS A 417 -1.54 -4.28 -17.41
N ASN A 418 -0.39 -4.84 -17.79
CA ASN A 418 0.34 -5.80 -16.98
C ASN A 418 0.64 -5.24 -15.58
N LEU A 419 0.60 -6.11 -14.59
CA LEU A 419 0.99 -5.83 -13.22
C LEU A 419 2.44 -6.27 -13.00
N PRO A 420 3.18 -5.68 -12.04
CA PRO A 420 4.56 -6.07 -11.75
C PRO A 420 4.75 -7.58 -11.50
N TRP A 421 3.73 -8.24 -10.95
CA TRP A 421 3.77 -9.66 -10.59
C TRP A 421 3.03 -10.59 -11.57
N ARG A 422 2.32 -10.05 -12.59
CA ARG A 422 1.70 -10.90 -13.63
C ARG A 422 1.32 -10.14 -14.90
N LYS A 423 1.35 -10.86 -16.03
CA LYS A 423 0.81 -10.38 -17.30
C LYS A 423 -0.71 -10.50 -17.35
N ILE A 424 -1.35 -9.60 -18.12
CA ILE A 424 -2.75 -9.75 -18.51
C ILE A 424 -2.84 -10.98 -19.42
N GLY A 425 -3.59 -11.99 -18.97
CA GLY A 425 -3.99 -13.13 -19.80
C GLY A 425 -5.40 -12.93 -20.36
N GLU A 426 -6.07 -14.02 -20.71
CA GLU A 426 -7.45 -14.01 -21.22
C GLU A 426 -8.48 -13.51 -20.19
N ALA A 427 -8.16 -13.53 -18.89
CA ALA A 427 -8.99 -12.99 -17.82
C ALA A 427 -8.44 -11.63 -17.32
N PRO A 428 -8.91 -10.49 -17.85
CA PRO A 428 -8.42 -9.16 -17.50
C PRO A 428 -9.04 -8.63 -16.21
N PHE A 429 -9.27 -9.49 -15.21
CA PHE A 429 -9.86 -9.10 -13.94
C PHE A 429 -8.93 -9.43 -12.77
N TRP A 430 -9.05 -8.64 -11.70
CA TRP A 430 -8.38 -8.86 -10.43
C TRP A 430 -8.81 -10.19 -9.79
N LYS A 431 -7.86 -10.84 -9.11
CA LYS A 431 -8.05 -12.10 -8.38
C LYS A 431 -7.37 -12.02 -7.01
N ASP A 432 -7.70 -12.93 -6.10
CA ASP A 432 -7.17 -12.94 -4.72
C ASP A 432 -5.62 -12.95 -4.64
N SER A 433 -4.94 -13.54 -5.64
CA SER A 433 -3.48 -13.50 -5.70
C SER A 433 -2.91 -12.13 -6.05
N ASP A 434 -3.70 -11.24 -6.66
CA ASP A 434 -3.30 -9.86 -6.92
C ASP A 434 -3.35 -9.01 -5.65
N ASP A 435 -4.22 -9.31 -4.68
CA ASP A 435 -4.18 -8.67 -3.36
C ASP A 435 -2.85 -8.96 -2.65
N ALA A 436 -2.36 -10.20 -2.76
CA ALA A 436 -1.05 -10.57 -2.23
C ALA A 436 0.07 -9.92 -3.03
N GLY A 437 0.00 -9.97 -4.37
CA GLY A 437 0.99 -9.35 -5.25
C GLY A 437 1.17 -7.86 -5.00
N LEU A 438 0.06 -7.12 -4.86
CA LEU A 438 0.07 -5.70 -4.55
C LEU A 438 0.73 -5.41 -3.21
N ARG A 439 0.37 -6.14 -2.16
CA ARG A 439 0.96 -5.93 -0.84
C ARG A 439 2.45 -6.24 -0.82
N ILE A 440 2.87 -7.33 -1.45
CA ILE A 440 4.29 -7.70 -1.56
C ILE A 440 5.06 -6.65 -2.35
N TYR A 441 4.47 -6.13 -3.44
CA TYR A 441 5.07 -5.05 -4.22
C TYR A 441 5.23 -3.78 -3.39
N ILE A 442 4.16 -3.33 -2.72
CA ILE A 442 4.21 -2.12 -1.87
C ILE A 442 5.20 -2.28 -0.71
N GLU A 443 5.27 -3.46 -0.09
CA GLU A 443 6.21 -3.75 0.99
C GLU A 443 7.66 -3.77 0.49
N LYS A 444 7.95 -4.42 -0.64
CA LYS A 444 9.31 -4.52 -1.17
C LYS A 444 9.83 -3.21 -1.76
N VAL A 445 9.00 -2.49 -2.51
CA VAL A 445 9.40 -1.25 -3.19
C VAL A 445 9.40 -0.06 -2.23
N TYR A 446 8.40 0.03 -1.35
CA TYR A 446 8.20 1.21 -0.51
C TYR A 446 8.38 0.95 1.00
N GLY A 447 8.58 -0.29 1.44
CA GLY A 447 8.70 -0.61 2.87
C GLY A 447 7.38 -0.56 3.64
N ILE A 448 6.24 -0.38 2.95
CA ILE A 448 4.92 -0.23 3.60
C ILE A 448 4.24 -1.59 3.74
N SER A 449 4.07 -2.06 4.98
CA SER A 449 3.43 -3.36 5.30
C SER A 449 1.99 -3.24 5.82
N SER A 450 1.41 -2.03 5.83
CA SER A 450 0.08 -1.78 6.40
C SER A 450 -1.06 -2.25 5.48
N ARG A 451 -1.49 -3.50 5.63
CA ARG A 451 -2.57 -4.11 4.82
C ARG A 451 -3.82 -3.22 4.69
N GLY A 452 -4.38 -2.75 5.81
CA GLY A 452 -5.64 -2.01 5.80
C GLY A 452 -5.55 -0.70 5.02
N LYS A 453 -4.47 0.05 5.21
CA LYS A 453 -4.27 1.33 4.51
C LYS A 453 -4.03 1.13 3.01
N VAL A 454 -3.27 0.09 2.64
CA VAL A 454 -3.03 -0.27 1.23
C VAL A 454 -4.34 -0.64 0.54
N ASP A 455 -5.15 -1.51 1.15
CA ASP A 455 -6.43 -1.94 0.59
C ASP A 455 -7.40 -0.73 0.43
N ASP A 456 -7.50 0.13 1.46
CA ASP A 456 -8.39 1.30 1.43
C ASP A 456 -7.96 2.33 0.36
N ALA A 457 -6.66 2.64 0.28
CA ALA A 457 -6.12 3.58 -0.71
C ALA A 457 -6.25 3.03 -2.14
N PHE A 458 -6.00 1.73 -2.33
CA PHE A 458 -6.17 1.07 -3.63
C PHE A 458 -7.62 1.17 -4.11
N ILE A 459 -8.61 0.83 -3.26
CA ILE A 459 -10.03 0.90 -3.59
C ILE A 459 -10.44 2.33 -3.97
N GLN A 460 -10.01 3.34 -3.21
CA GLN A 460 -10.32 4.73 -3.52
C GLN A 460 -9.74 5.17 -4.87
N GLU A 461 -8.51 4.77 -5.19
CA GLU A 461 -7.88 5.20 -6.44
C GLU A 461 -8.49 4.51 -7.68
N ILE A 462 -8.86 3.23 -7.59
CA ILE A 462 -9.51 2.54 -8.72
C ILE A 462 -10.95 3.00 -8.95
N GLU A 463 -11.66 3.45 -7.91
CA GLU A 463 -13.01 4.02 -8.04
C GLU A 463 -13.01 5.33 -8.83
N LYS A 464 -11.98 6.18 -8.68
CA LYS A 464 -11.81 7.42 -9.48
C LYS A 464 -11.68 7.14 -10.98
N ARG A 465 -11.30 5.91 -11.35
CA ARG A 465 -11.06 5.47 -12.73
C ARG A 465 -12.15 4.52 -13.23
N ALA A 466 -13.31 4.52 -12.59
CA ALA A 466 -14.40 3.64 -12.97
C ALA A 466 -14.90 3.89 -14.41
N PHE A 467 -15.24 2.83 -15.13
CA PHE A 467 -15.76 2.88 -16.49
C PHE A 467 -16.93 1.91 -16.64
N HIS A 468 -17.67 2.00 -17.76
CA HIS A 468 -18.81 1.13 -18.00
C HIS A 468 -18.74 0.53 -19.41
N PRO A 469 -18.27 -0.71 -19.59
CA PRO A 469 -17.88 -1.26 -20.89
C PRO A 469 -19.00 -1.26 -21.94
N VAL A 470 -20.25 -1.59 -21.55
CA VAL A 470 -21.39 -1.59 -22.48
C VAL A 470 -21.79 -0.16 -22.89
N ARG A 471 -21.66 0.80 -21.97
CA ARG A 471 -22.00 2.21 -22.23
C ARG A 471 -20.95 2.80 -23.17
N ASP A 472 -19.67 2.57 -22.87
CA ASP A 472 -18.55 2.99 -23.70
C ASP A 472 -18.67 2.41 -25.12
N TYR A 473 -19.05 1.13 -25.24
CA TYR A 473 -19.37 0.51 -26.53
C TYR A 473 -20.53 1.22 -27.24
N LEU A 474 -21.68 1.42 -26.57
CA LEU A 474 -22.84 2.09 -27.14
C LEU A 474 -22.58 3.57 -27.50
N ASP A 475 -21.66 4.24 -26.80
CA ASP A 475 -21.24 5.62 -27.07
C ASP A 475 -20.22 5.70 -28.21
N SER A 476 -19.48 4.63 -28.48
CA SER A 476 -18.54 4.56 -29.61
C SER A 476 -19.21 4.35 -30.97
N VAL A 477 -20.47 3.90 -31.01
CA VAL A 477 -21.18 3.55 -32.25
C VAL A 477 -22.21 4.60 -32.65
N THR A 478 -22.29 4.90 -33.96
CA THR A 478 -23.26 5.84 -34.54
C THR A 478 -24.11 5.13 -35.57
N TRP A 479 -25.43 5.34 -35.55
CA TRP A 479 -26.36 4.72 -36.48
C TRP A 479 -26.18 5.29 -37.88
N ASP A 480 -26.13 4.41 -38.87
CA ASP A 480 -25.95 4.76 -40.28
C ASP A 480 -27.24 5.17 -41.01
N GLY A 481 -28.38 5.15 -40.31
CA GLY A 481 -29.69 5.53 -40.86
C GLY A 481 -30.41 4.41 -41.62
N VAL A 482 -29.84 3.20 -41.67
CA VAL A 482 -30.48 2.05 -42.32
C VAL A 482 -31.21 1.20 -41.28
N GLU A 483 -32.51 1.02 -41.48
CA GLU A 483 -33.38 0.24 -40.61
C GLU A 483 -33.09 -1.26 -40.75
N ARG A 484 -32.70 -1.91 -39.64
CA ARG A 484 -32.37 -3.34 -39.56
C ARG A 484 -33.01 -4.02 -38.35
N LEU A 485 -33.26 -3.24 -37.29
CA LEU A 485 -33.67 -3.74 -35.99
C LEU A 485 -35.01 -4.47 -36.05
N ASP A 486 -36.02 -3.87 -36.70
CA ASP A 486 -37.37 -4.43 -36.78
C ASP A 486 -37.43 -5.83 -37.41
N THR A 487 -36.60 -6.08 -38.43
CA THR A 487 -36.60 -7.35 -39.15
C THR A 487 -35.56 -8.32 -38.61
N MET A 488 -34.82 -8.00 -37.54
CA MET A 488 -33.71 -8.83 -37.05
C MET A 488 -34.12 -10.30 -36.80
N LEU A 489 -35.24 -10.56 -36.12
CA LEU A 489 -35.70 -11.93 -35.87
C LEU A 489 -36.25 -12.62 -37.14
N VAL A 490 -36.78 -11.83 -38.08
CA VAL A 490 -37.24 -12.31 -39.38
C VAL A 490 -36.04 -12.77 -40.22
N ASP A 491 -35.04 -11.89 -40.35
CA ASP A 491 -33.87 -12.08 -41.20
C ASP A 491 -32.91 -13.15 -40.68
N TYR A 492 -32.70 -13.24 -39.36
CA TYR A 492 -31.72 -14.16 -38.77
C TYR A 492 -32.30 -15.48 -38.26
N LEU A 493 -33.54 -15.48 -37.77
CA LEU A 493 -34.18 -16.68 -37.20
C LEU A 493 -35.36 -17.21 -38.04
N GLY A 494 -35.79 -16.50 -39.09
CA GLY A 494 -36.92 -16.92 -39.91
C GLY A 494 -38.26 -16.83 -39.17
N ALA A 495 -38.44 -15.80 -38.34
CA ALA A 495 -39.74 -15.45 -37.77
C ALA A 495 -40.72 -14.96 -38.85
N LEU A 496 -42.02 -14.99 -38.55
CA LEU A 496 -43.02 -14.36 -39.42
C LEU A 496 -42.81 -12.84 -39.41
N ASP A 497 -42.79 -12.22 -40.58
CA ASP A 497 -42.79 -10.76 -40.70
C ASP A 497 -44.18 -10.20 -40.38
N SER A 498 -44.37 -9.77 -39.13
CA SER A 498 -45.62 -9.22 -38.62
C SER A 498 -45.38 -7.95 -37.81
N ARG A 499 -46.41 -7.10 -37.67
CA ARG A 499 -46.35 -5.92 -36.80
C ARG A 499 -45.90 -6.28 -35.38
N TYR A 500 -46.41 -7.39 -34.83
CA TYR A 500 -46.01 -7.89 -33.52
C TYR A 500 -44.51 -8.18 -33.46
N THR A 501 -44.00 -9.00 -34.39
CA THR A 501 -42.59 -9.42 -34.44
C THR A 501 -41.66 -8.20 -34.48
N ARG A 502 -41.95 -7.23 -35.35
CA ARG A 502 -41.14 -6.02 -35.51
C ARG A 502 -41.10 -5.19 -34.23
N VAL A 503 -42.26 -4.94 -33.63
CA VAL A 503 -42.39 -4.15 -32.40
C VAL A 503 -41.65 -4.81 -31.24
N VAL A 504 -41.89 -6.09 -30.94
CA VAL A 504 -41.23 -6.73 -29.78
C VAL A 504 -39.72 -6.86 -29.97
N THR A 505 -39.26 -7.03 -31.21
CA THR A 505 -37.82 -7.03 -31.56
C THR A 505 -37.18 -5.68 -31.27
N ARG A 506 -37.84 -4.58 -31.67
CA ARG A 506 -37.37 -3.23 -31.38
C ARG A 506 -37.37 -2.94 -29.88
N LYS A 507 -38.50 -3.20 -29.20
CA LYS A 507 -38.67 -2.90 -27.77
C LYS A 507 -37.70 -3.68 -26.89
N ILE A 508 -37.38 -4.95 -27.21
CA ILE A 508 -36.44 -5.74 -26.39
C ILE A 508 -35.03 -5.15 -26.47
N MET A 509 -34.58 -4.76 -27.65
CA MET A 509 -33.26 -4.16 -27.85
C MET A 509 -33.18 -2.75 -27.25
N MET A 510 -34.24 -1.93 -27.42
CA MET A 510 -34.35 -0.64 -26.73
C MET A 510 -34.34 -0.80 -25.20
N GLY A 511 -35.01 -1.81 -24.67
CA GLY A 511 -35.03 -2.12 -23.23
C GLY A 511 -33.65 -2.45 -22.69
N ALA A 512 -32.84 -3.18 -23.47
CA ALA A 512 -31.45 -3.47 -23.14
C ALA A 512 -30.59 -2.20 -23.10
N VAL A 513 -30.74 -1.32 -24.10
CA VAL A 513 -30.04 -0.02 -24.12
C VAL A 513 -30.47 0.86 -22.94
N ALA A 514 -31.78 0.97 -22.71
CA ALA A 514 -32.34 1.80 -21.65
C ALA A 514 -31.83 1.39 -20.26
N ARG A 515 -31.64 0.08 -20.02
CA ARG A 515 -31.11 -0.44 -18.75
C ARG A 515 -29.63 -0.14 -18.52
N ILE A 516 -28.85 0.21 -19.55
CA ILE A 516 -27.45 0.66 -19.42
C ILE A 516 -27.36 2.16 -19.08
N TYR A 517 -28.19 2.99 -19.70
CA TYR A 517 -28.20 4.45 -19.46
C TYR A 517 -29.06 4.87 -18.26
N ARG A 518 -30.10 4.09 -17.94
CA ARG A 518 -30.94 4.25 -16.75
C ARG A 518 -31.11 2.90 -16.03
N PRO A 519 -30.06 2.43 -15.32
CA PRO A 519 -30.12 1.21 -14.53
C PRO A 519 -31.35 1.15 -13.62
N GLY A 520 -32.05 0.01 -13.63
CA GLY A 520 -33.28 -0.18 -12.86
C GLY A 520 -34.53 0.53 -13.43
N ILE A 521 -34.49 1.04 -14.67
CA ILE A 521 -35.70 1.45 -15.38
C ILE A 521 -36.69 0.29 -15.46
N LYS A 522 -37.98 0.60 -15.33
CA LYS A 522 -39.04 -0.41 -15.39
C LYS A 522 -39.08 -1.01 -16.80
N PHE A 523 -38.74 -2.29 -16.89
CA PHE A 523 -38.83 -3.08 -18.11
C PHE A 523 -39.02 -4.54 -17.70
N ASP A 524 -40.25 -5.01 -17.55
CA ASP A 524 -40.55 -6.34 -17.00
C ASP A 524 -40.92 -7.37 -18.08
N TYR A 525 -40.27 -7.26 -19.24
CA TYR A 525 -40.48 -8.11 -20.40
C TYR A 525 -39.26 -8.99 -20.67
N ALA A 526 -39.52 -10.19 -21.17
CA ALA A 526 -38.56 -11.14 -21.72
C ALA A 526 -39.06 -11.59 -23.09
N ILE A 527 -38.20 -11.58 -24.09
CA ILE A 527 -38.52 -12.17 -25.38
C ILE A 527 -38.28 -13.68 -25.32
N VAL A 528 -39.17 -14.48 -25.91
CA VAL A 528 -39.01 -15.94 -25.91
C VAL A 528 -39.06 -16.45 -27.34
N THR A 529 -37.93 -16.95 -27.84
CA THR A 529 -37.85 -17.51 -29.18
C THR A 529 -38.16 -19.01 -29.16
N THR A 530 -39.19 -19.43 -29.88
CA THR A 530 -39.69 -20.82 -29.91
C THR A 530 -39.54 -21.44 -31.29
N GLY A 531 -39.16 -22.71 -31.37
CA GLY A 531 -39.05 -23.43 -32.64
C GLY A 531 -38.15 -24.65 -32.53
N ARG A 532 -37.99 -25.42 -33.61
CA ARG A 532 -37.14 -26.62 -33.60
C ARG A 532 -35.69 -26.32 -33.18
N GLN A 533 -34.98 -27.35 -32.72
CA GLN A 533 -33.55 -27.26 -32.40
C GLN A 533 -32.73 -26.89 -33.65
N GLY A 534 -31.55 -26.28 -33.46
CA GLY A 534 -30.63 -25.94 -34.56
C GLY A 534 -30.92 -24.63 -35.29
N LEU A 535 -31.91 -23.85 -34.84
CA LEU A 535 -32.24 -22.54 -35.43
C LEU A 535 -31.39 -21.37 -34.94
N ALA A 536 -30.31 -21.63 -34.18
CA ALA A 536 -29.44 -20.60 -33.59
C ALA A 536 -30.16 -19.65 -32.59
N LYS A 537 -31.22 -20.13 -31.93
CA LYS A 537 -32.03 -19.35 -30.97
C LYS A 537 -31.24 -18.83 -29.76
N SER A 538 -30.37 -19.67 -29.19
CA SER A 538 -29.45 -19.30 -28.09
C SER A 538 -28.22 -18.53 -28.59
N PHE A 539 -27.86 -18.71 -29.86
CA PHE A 539 -26.66 -18.13 -30.43
C PHE A 539 -26.83 -16.69 -30.91
N LEU A 540 -28.05 -16.27 -31.26
CA LEU A 540 -28.33 -14.87 -31.60
C LEU A 540 -28.13 -13.91 -30.40
N PRO A 541 -28.74 -14.13 -29.21
CA PRO A 541 -28.49 -13.27 -28.06
C PRO A 541 -27.02 -13.30 -27.62
N ASP A 542 -26.34 -14.45 -27.73
CA ASP A 542 -24.88 -14.56 -27.54
C ASP A 542 -24.13 -13.64 -28.49
N LYS A 543 -24.39 -13.72 -29.80
CA LYS A 543 -23.76 -12.84 -30.79
C LYS A 543 -24.04 -11.36 -30.54
N LEU A 544 -25.25 -10.99 -30.12
CA LEU A 544 -25.63 -9.61 -29.85
C LEU A 544 -24.91 -9.03 -28.63
N ALA A 545 -24.80 -9.78 -27.53
CA ALA A 545 -24.18 -9.32 -26.29
C ALA A 545 -22.66 -9.56 -26.24
N GLY A 546 -22.12 -10.54 -26.97
CA GLY A 546 -20.71 -10.88 -26.98
C GLY A 546 -20.18 -11.22 -25.59
N ALA A 547 -19.16 -10.48 -25.13
CA ALA A 547 -18.56 -10.67 -23.80
C ALA A 547 -19.53 -10.43 -22.63
N TRP A 548 -20.71 -9.86 -22.88
CA TRP A 548 -21.74 -9.56 -21.88
C TRP A 548 -22.95 -10.51 -21.96
N PHE A 549 -22.81 -11.65 -22.65
CA PHE A 549 -23.80 -12.72 -22.66
C PHE A 549 -23.59 -13.68 -21.49
N SER A 550 -24.67 -14.26 -20.97
CA SER A 550 -24.60 -15.38 -20.04
C SER A 550 -25.82 -16.29 -20.18
N ASP A 551 -25.59 -17.60 -20.12
CA ASP A 551 -26.59 -18.67 -20.09
C ASP A 551 -26.54 -19.49 -18.78
N THR A 552 -25.70 -19.08 -17.82
CA THR A 552 -25.40 -19.86 -16.61
C THR A 552 -26.45 -19.73 -15.50
N LEU A 553 -27.63 -19.18 -15.78
CA LEU A 553 -28.65 -18.94 -14.76
C LEU A 553 -29.41 -20.22 -14.40
N ASN A 554 -28.91 -20.93 -13.38
CA ASN A 554 -29.49 -22.19 -12.92
C ASN A 554 -30.66 -22.03 -11.92
N THR A 555 -30.78 -20.85 -11.31
CA THR A 555 -31.85 -20.51 -10.35
C THR A 555 -32.24 -19.04 -10.48
N VAL A 556 -33.50 -18.72 -10.23
CA VAL A 556 -34.03 -17.35 -10.19
C VAL A 556 -34.27 -16.84 -8.76
N THR A 557 -33.80 -17.60 -7.77
CA THR A 557 -33.94 -17.29 -6.35
C THR A 557 -32.59 -17.33 -5.65
N GLY A 558 -32.46 -16.56 -4.57
CA GLY A 558 -31.25 -16.53 -3.77
C GLY A 558 -30.16 -15.62 -4.32
N LYS A 559 -29.01 -15.64 -3.64
CA LYS A 559 -27.85 -14.77 -3.90
C LYS A 559 -27.17 -15.09 -5.22
N GLU A 560 -27.01 -16.37 -5.53
CA GLU A 560 -26.36 -16.87 -6.75
C GLU A 560 -27.03 -16.32 -8.02
N ALA A 561 -28.36 -16.23 -8.02
CA ALA A 561 -29.13 -15.64 -9.12
C ALA A 561 -28.77 -14.17 -9.36
N TYR A 562 -28.52 -13.39 -8.29
CA TYR A 562 -28.16 -11.97 -8.41
C TYR A 562 -26.69 -11.78 -8.79
N GLU A 563 -25.81 -12.66 -8.32
CA GLU A 563 -24.39 -12.67 -8.70
C GLU A 563 -24.22 -13.01 -10.18
N ALA A 564 -25.00 -13.96 -10.70
CA ALA A 564 -25.01 -14.31 -12.12
C ALA A 564 -25.43 -13.14 -13.05
N LEU A 565 -26.22 -12.18 -12.56
CA LEU A 565 -26.60 -11.01 -13.37
C LEU A 565 -25.50 -9.95 -13.47
N GLN A 566 -24.50 -9.96 -12.58
CA GLN A 566 -23.43 -8.96 -12.61
C GLN A 566 -22.60 -9.12 -13.89
N GLY A 567 -22.42 -8.03 -14.63
CA GLY A 567 -21.68 -8.05 -15.89
C GLY A 567 -22.40 -8.72 -17.06
N THR A 568 -23.70 -9.04 -16.91
CA THR A 568 -24.51 -9.63 -17.98
C THR A 568 -25.47 -8.61 -18.58
N TRP A 569 -25.46 -8.45 -19.90
CA TRP A 569 -26.36 -7.56 -20.63
C TRP A 569 -27.58 -8.30 -21.18
N ILE A 570 -27.37 -9.50 -21.71
CA ILE A 570 -28.43 -10.42 -22.10
C ILE A 570 -28.25 -11.73 -21.33
N MET A 571 -29.21 -12.03 -20.46
CA MET A 571 -29.27 -13.27 -19.71
C MET A 571 -30.22 -14.24 -20.41
N GLU A 572 -29.68 -15.37 -20.89
CA GLU A 572 -30.51 -16.43 -21.47
C GLU A 572 -31.26 -17.18 -20.35
N LEU A 573 -32.55 -17.44 -20.60
CA LEU A 573 -33.37 -18.36 -19.83
C LEU A 573 -33.56 -19.62 -20.67
N ALA A 574 -32.61 -20.56 -20.57
CA ALA A 574 -32.65 -21.80 -21.32
C ALA A 574 -33.77 -22.73 -20.84
N GLU A 575 -34.34 -23.50 -21.77
CA GLU A 575 -35.30 -24.59 -21.48
C GLU A 575 -36.53 -24.18 -20.66
N MET A 576 -37.20 -23.09 -21.07
CA MET A 576 -38.46 -22.64 -20.49
C MET A 576 -39.59 -23.70 -20.44
N SER A 577 -39.44 -24.84 -21.13
CA SER A 577 -40.42 -25.93 -21.23
C SER A 577 -40.40 -26.93 -20.06
N ALA A 578 -39.32 -27.01 -19.27
CA ALA A 578 -39.18 -28.06 -18.23
C ALA A 578 -39.62 -27.62 -16.83
N THR A 579 -40.03 -26.36 -16.63
CA THR A 579 -40.20 -25.76 -15.30
C THR A 579 -41.60 -26.02 -14.71
N LYS A 580 -41.68 -26.27 -13.40
CA LYS A 580 -42.96 -26.44 -12.68
C LYS A 580 -43.69 -25.10 -12.61
N LYS A 581 -45.00 -25.10 -12.35
CA LYS A 581 -45.79 -23.86 -12.21
C LYS A 581 -45.20 -22.86 -11.20
N ALA A 582 -44.67 -23.35 -10.07
CA ALA A 582 -44.00 -22.52 -9.06
C ALA A 582 -42.74 -21.81 -9.59
N ASP A 583 -42.02 -22.44 -10.52
CA ASP A 583 -40.80 -21.88 -11.12
C ASP A 583 -41.14 -20.75 -12.10
N ILE A 584 -42.27 -20.86 -12.82
CA ILE A 584 -42.77 -19.79 -13.70
C ILE A 584 -43.14 -18.53 -12.90
N GLU A 585 -43.80 -18.68 -11.74
CA GLU A 585 -44.08 -17.54 -10.85
C GLU A 585 -42.80 -16.88 -10.33
N ALA A 586 -41.79 -17.69 -9.97
CA ALA A 586 -40.48 -17.19 -9.54
C ALA A 586 -39.76 -16.43 -10.66
N ILE A 587 -39.79 -16.93 -11.91
CA ILE A 587 -39.26 -16.26 -13.10
C ILE A 587 -39.98 -14.93 -13.35
N LYS A 588 -41.33 -14.92 -13.31
CA LYS A 588 -42.14 -13.70 -13.47
C LYS A 588 -41.76 -12.63 -12.44
N HIS A 589 -41.58 -13.04 -11.18
CA HIS A 589 -41.12 -12.15 -10.11
C HIS A 589 -39.70 -11.66 -10.37
N PHE A 590 -38.79 -12.54 -10.78
CA PHE A 590 -37.40 -12.22 -11.07
C PHE A 590 -37.24 -11.21 -12.21
N ILE A 591 -37.92 -11.42 -13.35
CA ILE A 591 -37.93 -10.48 -14.49
C ILE A 591 -38.46 -9.10 -14.08
N SER A 592 -39.45 -9.06 -13.17
CA SER A 592 -40.12 -7.84 -12.74
C SER A 592 -39.28 -6.90 -11.88
N LYS A 593 -38.17 -7.39 -11.31
CA LYS A 593 -37.32 -6.63 -10.39
C LYS A 593 -36.62 -5.49 -11.11
N ARG A 594 -36.47 -4.39 -10.38
CA ARG A 594 -35.74 -3.18 -10.81
C ARG A 594 -34.35 -3.09 -10.18
N GLU A 595 -34.15 -3.78 -9.06
CA GLU A 595 -32.94 -3.75 -8.27
C GLU A 595 -32.78 -5.09 -7.55
N ASP A 596 -31.53 -5.53 -7.42
CA ASP A 596 -31.14 -6.69 -6.65
C ASP A 596 -30.36 -6.24 -5.42
N ALA A 597 -30.82 -6.64 -4.24
CA ALA A 597 -30.21 -6.27 -2.96
C ALA A 597 -29.58 -7.50 -2.31
N PHE A 598 -28.25 -7.50 -2.22
CA PHE A 598 -27.49 -8.58 -1.58
C PHE A 598 -26.17 -8.08 -0.98
N ARG A 599 -25.61 -8.87 -0.07
CA ARG A 599 -24.30 -8.60 0.53
C ARG A 599 -23.24 -9.29 -0.32
N VAL A 600 -22.37 -8.49 -0.94
CA VAL A 600 -21.19 -9.00 -1.66
C VAL A 600 -20.23 -9.69 -0.68
N ALA A 601 -19.42 -10.64 -1.16
CA ALA A 601 -18.41 -11.30 -0.33
C ALA A 601 -17.51 -10.25 0.34
N TYR A 602 -17.26 -10.41 1.65
CA TYR A 602 -16.47 -9.47 2.49
C TYR A 602 -17.03 -8.05 2.65
N GLY A 603 -18.12 -7.68 1.97
CA GLY A 603 -18.79 -6.39 2.17
C GLY A 603 -19.32 -6.25 3.59
N LYS A 604 -19.17 -5.08 4.22
CA LYS A 604 -19.73 -4.82 5.57
C LYS A 604 -21.24 -4.56 5.51
N HIS A 605 -21.72 -3.93 4.43
CA HIS A 605 -23.11 -3.51 4.25
C HIS A 605 -23.80 -4.27 3.12
N LYS A 606 -25.13 -4.22 3.08
CA LYS A 606 -25.90 -4.66 1.91
C LYS A 606 -25.70 -3.66 0.79
N SER A 607 -25.44 -4.16 -0.41
CA SER A 607 -25.32 -3.37 -1.63
C SER A 607 -26.60 -3.51 -2.45
N PHE A 608 -26.89 -2.47 -3.23
CA PHE A 608 -28.07 -2.37 -4.07
C PHE A 608 -27.61 -2.23 -5.52
N PHE A 609 -28.04 -3.15 -6.38
CA PHE A 609 -27.62 -3.24 -7.77
C PHE A 609 -28.83 -3.04 -8.68
N PRO A 610 -29.02 -1.84 -9.27
CA PRO A 610 -30.08 -1.61 -10.23
C PRO A 610 -29.90 -2.50 -11.46
N ARG A 611 -30.99 -3.04 -12.02
CA ARG A 611 -30.91 -4.00 -13.13
C ARG A 611 -30.44 -3.35 -14.43
N GLN A 612 -29.40 -3.95 -15.01
CA GLN A 612 -28.78 -3.51 -16.27
C GLN A 612 -28.95 -4.52 -17.42
N CYS A 613 -29.47 -5.72 -17.15
CA CYS A 613 -29.64 -6.82 -18.11
C CYS A 613 -31.04 -6.90 -18.72
N ILE A 614 -31.24 -7.63 -19.82
CA ILE A 614 -32.55 -8.12 -20.27
C ILE A 614 -32.58 -9.65 -20.27
N PHE A 615 -33.77 -10.22 -20.40
CA PHE A 615 -33.98 -11.67 -20.42
C PHE A 615 -34.39 -12.15 -21.80
N TRP A 616 -33.71 -13.21 -22.26
CA TRP A 616 -34.00 -13.86 -23.54
C TRP A 616 -34.27 -15.34 -23.31
N GLY A 617 -35.52 -15.74 -23.43
CA GLY A 617 -35.93 -17.14 -23.32
C GLY A 617 -35.72 -17.90 -24.63
N THR A 618 -35.30 -19.15 -24.52
CA THR A 618 -35.28 -20.09 -25.66
C THR A 618 -36.08 -21.34 -25.28
N SER A 619 -36.91 -21.80 -26.21
CA SER A 619 -37.70 -23.02 -26.02
C SER A 619 -37.82 -23.82 -27.32
N ASN A 620 -37.79 -25.14 -27.20
CA ASN A 620 -38.17 -26.04 -28.30
C ASN A 620 -39.66 -26.38 -28.27
N ASP A 621 -40.30 -26.20 -27.11
CA ASP A 621 -41.72 -26.38 -26.91
C ASP A 621 -42.47 -25.09 -27.29
N PRO A 622 -43.40 -25.13 -28.25
CA PRO A 622 -44.26 -24.00 -28.55
C PRO A 622 -45.21 -23.66 -27.37
N GLU A 623 -45.58 -24.60 -26.50
CA GLU A 623 -46.56 -24.41 -25.42
C GLU A 623 -45.88 -24.24 -24.05
N PHE A 624 -44.85 -23.38 -23.97
CA PHE A 624 -44.06 -23.23 -22.75
C PHE A 624 -44.76 -22.44 -21.62
N LEU A 625 -45.88 -21.76 -21.90
CA LEU A 625 -46.62 -20.99 -20.90
C LEU A 625 -47.68 -21.87 -20.21
N ARG A 626 -47.30 -22.51 -19.09
CA ARG A 626 -48.21 -23.40 -18.33
C ARG A 626 -49.20 -22.69 -17.41
N ASP A 627 -48.98 -21.41 -17.13
CA ASP A 627 -49.84 -20.63 -16.24
C ASP A 627 -50.61 -19.57 -17.03
N LYS A 628 -51.94 -19.53 -16.87
CA LYS A 628 -52.81 -18.62 -17.65
C LYS A 628 -52.80 -17.17 -17.16
N THR A 629 -52.16 -16.88 -16.01
CA THR A 629 -52.14 -15.54 -15.41
C THR A 629 -50.77 -14.87 -15.51
N GLY A 630 -50.72 -13.58 -15.89
CA GLY A 630 -49.48 -12.81 -15.84
C GLY A 630 -48.45 -13.13 -16.93
N ASN A 631 -48.88 -13.71 -18.05
CA ASN A 631 -48.05 -14.01 -19.23
C ASN A 631 -47.59 -12.78 -20.00
N ARG A 632 -48.13 -11.59 -19.68
CA ARG A 632 -47.73 -10.29 -20.27
C ARG A 632 -46.23 -9.99 -20.26
N ARG A 633 -45.46 -10.69 -19.42
CA ARG A 633 -44.00 -10.54 -19.26
C ARG A 633 -43.22 -11.30 -20.32
N PHE A 634 -43.86 -12.20 -21.06
CA PHE A 634 -43.23 -12.99 -22.10
C PHE A 634 -43.73 -12.52 -23.46
N TRP A 635 -42.81 -12.24 -24.37
CA TRP A 635 -43.08 -11.95 -25.78
C TRP A 635 -42.66 -13.14 -26.63
N PRO A 636 -43.55 -14.13 -26.82
CA PRO A 636 -43.23 -15.32 -27.60
C PRO A 636 -43.14 -15.00 -29.09
N VAL A 637 -42.03 -15.38 -29.72
CA VAL A 637 -41.82 -15.27 -31.17
C VAL A 637 -41.49 -16.66 -31.70
N LYS A 638 -42.37 -17.19 -32.55
CA LYS A 638 -42.12 -18.45 -33.26
C LYS A 638 -41.17 -18.22 -34.44
N VAL A 639 -40.09 -18.99 -34.48
CA VAL A 639 -39.00 -18.87 -35.44
C VAL A 639 -38.83 -20.14 -36.29
N GLY A 640 -38.15 -20.01 -37.43
CA GLY A 640 -38.03 -21.08 -38.42
C GLY A 640 -39.32 -21.38 -39.18
N LEU A 641 -40.24 -20.40 -39.24
CA LEU A 641 -41.46 -20.46 -40.04
C LEU A 641 -41.20 -20.23 -41.53
N GLN A 642 -40.11 -19.52 -41.83
CA GLN A 642 -39.64 -19.22 -43.17
C GLN A 642 -38.12 -19.37 -43.26
N GLU A 643 -37.60 -19.37 -44.49
CA GLU A 643 -36.16 -19.38 -44.71
C GLU A 643 -35.54 -18.07 -44.18
N ARG A 644 -34.48 -18.20 -43.37
CA ARG A 644 -33.73 -17.04 -42.86
C ARG A 644 -32.88 -16.44 -43.96
N LYS A 645 -32.84 -15.11 -44.03
CA LYS A 645 -32.05 -14.36 -45.01
C LYS A 645 -30.55 -14.42 -44.73
N TYR A 646 -30.18 -14.40 -43.44
CA TYR A 646 -28.80 -14.40 -42.99
C TYR A 646 -28.56 -15.51 -41.95
N LYS A 647 -27.32 -15.98 -41.85
CA LYS A 647 -26.90 -16.90 -40.80
C LYS A 647 -26.36 -16.11 -39.61
N VAL A 648 -26.79 -16.48 -38.41
CA VAL A 648 -26.38 -15.81 -37.16
C VAL A 648 -24.86 -15.80 -36.96
N TRP A 649 -24.16 -16.87 -37.31
CA TRP A 649 -22.69 -16.97 -37.18
C TRP A 649 -21.90 -16.16 -38.22
N GLU A 650 -22.57 -15.65 -39.25
CA GLU A 650 -21.96 -14.76 -40.25
C GLU A 650 -22.25 -13.27 -39.93
N MET A 651 -22.95 -12.97 -38.82
CA MET A 651 -23.16 -11.59 -38.37
C MET A 651 -21.82 -10.92 -38.05
N SER A 652 -21.52 -9.83 -38.75
CA SER A 652 -20.32 -9.02 -38.51
C SER A 652 -20.47 -8.13 -37.28
N GLU A 653 -19.32 -7.74 -36.70
CA GLU A 653 -19.26 -6.75 -35.62
C GLU A 653 -19.88 -5.40 -36.00
N GLU A 654 -19.74 -4.99 -37.27
CA GLU A 654 -20.36 -3.77 -37.79
C GLU A 654 -21.88 -3.88 -37.84
N THR A 655 -22.43 -5.00 -38.32
CA THR A 655 -23.88 -5.21 -38.34
C THR A 655 -24.45 -5.25 -36.92
N ARG A 656 -23.74 -5.91 -35.99
CA ARG A 656 -24.09 -5.91 -34.57
C ARG A 656 -24.10 -4.49 -34.00
N ALA A 657 -23.06 -3.71 -34.27
CA ALA A 657 -22.95 -2.31 -33.83
C ALA A 657 -24.11 -1.46 -34.36
N GLN A 658 -24.49 -1.63 -35.64
CA GLN A 658 -25.59 -0.89 -36.24
C GLN A 658 -26.95 -1.25 -35.65
N LEU A 659 -27.22 -2.53 -35.33
CA LEU A 659 -28.45 -2.94 -34.63
C LEU A 659 -28.58 -2.25 -33.26
N TRP A 660 -27.47 -2.17 -32.51
CA TRP A 660 -27.45 -1.49 -31.22
C TRP A 660 -27.53 0.04 -31.35
N ALA A 661 -26.89 0.62 -32.35
CA ALA A 661 -26.95 2.05 -32.62
C ALA A 661 -28.36 2.50 -33.02
N GLU A 662 -29.07 1.70 -33.84
CA GLU A 662 -30.48 1.90 -34.17
C GLU A 662 -31.36 1.83 -32.92
N ALA A 663 -31.19 0.80 -32.08
CA ALA A 663 -31.92 0.67 -30.81
C ALA A 663 -31.68 1.87 -29.87
N LYS A 664 -30.42 2.33 -29.78
CA LYS A 664 -30.05 3.54 -29.03
C LYS A 664 -30.77 4.76 -29.59
N LYS A 665 -30.78 4.94 -30.91
CA LYS A 665 -31.44 6.05 -31.58
C LYS A 665 -32.93 6.12 -31.24
N HIS A 666 -33.67 5.02 -31.39
CA HIS A 666 -35.08 4.95 -31.02
C HIS A 666 -35.33 5.32 -29.56
N TRP A 667 -34.50 4.83 -28.64
CA TRP A 667 -34.62 5.16 -27.22
C TRP A 667 -34.31 6.64 -26.95
N THR A 668 -33.27 7.21 -27.56
CA THR A 668 -32.92 8.62 -27.41
C THR A 668 -33.96 9.56 -28.01
N ASP A 669 -34.67 9.12 -29.05
CA ASP A 669 -35.78 9.86 -29.67
C ASP A 669 -37.06 9.83 -28.82
N GLY A 670 -37.04 9.14 -27.67
CA GLY A 670 -38.11 9.13 -26.69
C GLY A 670 -39.21 8.12 -26.96
N GLU A 671 -38.97 7.14 -27.84
CA GLU A 671 -39.94 6.07 -28.09
C GLU A 671 -40.19 5.25 -26.80
N SER A 672 -41.46 4.98 -26.50
CA SER A 672 -41.86 4.23 -25.29
C SER A 672 -41.29 2.81 -25.28
N LEU A 673 -40.85 2.32 -24.13
CA LEU A 673 -40.45 0.91 -23.96
C LEU A 673 -41.64 -0.05 -23.84
N PHE A 674 -42.83 0.49 -23.55
CA PHE A 674 -44.06 -0.27 -23.34
C PHE A 674 -44.86 -0.34 -24.64
N LEU A 675 -45.59 -1.45 -24.81
CA LEU A 675 -46.53 -1.64 -25.91
C LEU A 675 -47.71 -0.67 -25.76
N SER A 676 -48.19 -0.15 -26.88
CA SER A 676 -49.49 0.52 -26.97
C SER A 676 -50.64 -0.48 -26.82
N ASP A 677 -51.87 0.00 -26.58
CA ASP A 677 -53.04 -0.87 -26.41
C ASP A 677 -53.31 -1.80 -27.61
N GLU A 678 -52.99 -1.36 -28.83
CA GLU A 678 -53.09 -2.20 -30.02
C GLU A 678 -52.01 -3.29 -30.07
N GLU A 679 -50.78 -2.94 -29.70
CA GLU A 679 -49.65 -3.88 -29.69
C GLU A 679 -49.78 -4.88 -28.54
N ASP A 680 -50.35 -4.49 -27.40
CA ASP A 680 -50.62 -5.36 -26.26
C ASP A 680 -51.69 -6.42 -26.59
N LYS A 681 -52.70 -6.07 -27.41
CA LYS A 681 -53.65 -7.06 -27.96
C LYS A 681 -52.95 -8.11 -28.82
N LEU A 682 -52.08 -7.68 -29.73
CA LEU A 682 -51.28 -8.60 -30.56
C LEU A 682 -50.37 -9.49 -29.69
N ALA A 683 -49.76 -8.93 -28.65
CA ALA A 683 -48.94 -9.69 -27.72
C ALA A 683 -49.76 -10.72 -26.93
N THR A 684 -50.97 -10.35 -26.52
CA THR A 684 -51.90 -11.24 -25.82
C THR A 684 -52.34 -12.41 -26.71
N GLU A 685 -52.66 -12.16 -27.98
CA GLU A 685 -52.98 -13.21 -28.95
C GLU A 685 -51.83 -14.21 -29.12
N GLN A 686 -50.59 -13.71 -29.26
CA GLN A 686 -49.42 -14.59 -29.34
C GLN A 686 -49.18 -15.35 -28.03
N GLN A 687 -49.36 -14.73 -26.86
CA GLN A 687 -49.25 -15.43 -25.57
C GLN A 687 -50.28 -16.56 -25.44
N MET A 688 -51.50 -16.37 -25.92
CA MET A 688 -52.54 -17.42 -25.92
C MET A 688 -52.14 -18.62 -26.78
N LEU A 689 -51.60 -18.38 -27.98
CA LEU A 689 -51.12 -19.46 -28.88
C LEU A 689 -49.96 -20.29 -28.32
N HIS A 690 -49.26 -19.77 -27.31
CA HIS A 690 -48.11 -20.38 -26.66
C HIS A 690 -48.43 -20.88 -25.23
N THR A 691 -49.71 -20.85 -24.84
CA THR A 691 -50.20 -21.34 -23.55
C THR A 691 -50.64 -22.79 -23.68
N GLU A 692 -50.21 -23.64 -22.74
CA GLU A 692 -50.59 -25.06 -22.69
C GLU A 692 -52.12 -25.21 -22.60
N ASP A 693 -52.69 -25.96 -23.55
CA ASP A 693 -54.12 -26.28 -23.55
C ASP A 693 -54.41 -27.34 -22.48
N ASP A 694 -55.39 -27.04 -21.61
CA ASP A 694 -55.84 -28.00 -20.60
C ASP A 694 -56.81 -28.98 -21.28
N PRO A 695 -56.54 -30.31 -21.36
CA PRO A 695 -57.45 -31.27 -21.97
C PRO A 695 -58.86 -31.23 -21.35
N LEU A 696 -58.97 -30.85 -20.06
CA LEU A 696 -60.25 -30.67 -19.38
C LEU A 696 -61.03 -29.48 -19.93
N GLN A 697 -60.38 -28.44 -20.46
CA GLN A 697 -61.04 -27.28 -21.04
C GLN A 697 -61.91 -27.66 -22.25
N GLY A 698 -61.41 -28.53 -23.14
CA GLY A 698 -62.19 -29.03 -24.28
C GLY A 698 -63.43 -29.81 -23.81
N MET A 699 -63.26 -30.72 -22.85
CA MET A 699 -64.36 -31.48 -22.27
C MET A 699 -65.41 -30.59 -21.60
N VAL A 700 -64.97 -29.56 -20.86
CA VAL A 700 -65.87 -28.59 -20.23
C VAL A 700 -66.61 -27.77 -21.27
N GLN A 701 -65.95 -27.32 -22.34
CA GLN A 701 -66.60 -26.55 -23.41
C GLN A 701 -67.67 -27.36 -24.15
N GLU A 702 -67.38 -28.61 -24.50
CA GLU A 702 -68.38 -29.53 -25.06
C GLU A 702 -69.55 -29.72 -24.10
N TYR A 703 -69.26 -30.00 -22.83
CA TYR A 703 -70.27 -30.13 -21.79
C TYR A 703 -71.17 -28.89 -21.69
N LEU A 704 -70.61 -27.67 -21.70
CA LEU A 704 -71.36 -26.40 -21.63
C LEU A 704 -72.28 -26.17 -22.84
N ASN A 705 -71.97 -26.79 -23.98
CA ASN A 705 -72.74 -26.69 -25.21
C ASN A 705 -73.82 -27.78 -25.38
N ILE A 706 -73.88 -28.77 -24.47
CA ILE A 706 -74.99 -29.72 -24.42
C ILE A 706 -76.28 -28.96 -24.09
N LYS A 707 -77.28 -29.06 -24.97
CA LYS A 707 -78.63 -28.54 -24.71
C LYS A 707 -79.28 -29.36 -23.59
N ILE A 708 -79.83 -28.67 -22.60
CA ILE A 708 -80.54 -29.25 -21.45
C ILE A 708 -82.07 -29.15 -21.62
N PRO A 709 -82.85 -30.03 -20.98
CA PRO A 709 -84.30 -29.93 -20.87
C PRO A 709 -84.75 -28.72 -20.03
N ALA A 710 -85.96 -28.20 -20.27
CA ALA A 710 -86.48 -27.02 -19.57
C ALA A 710 -86.64 -27.22 -18.03
N ASP A 711 -86.81 -28.46 -17.57
CA ASP A 711 -86.95 -28.82 -16.15
C ASP A 711 -85.60 -29.16 -15.47
N TRP A 712 -84.46 -28.84 -16.10
CA TRP A 712 -83.13 -29.23 -15.63
C TRP A 712 -82.87 -28.92 -14.15
N TYR A 713 -83.23 -27.72 -13.70
CA TYR A 713 -82.94 -27.29 -12.33
C TYR A 713 -83.86 -27.91 -11.26
N SER A 714 -84.95 -28.59 -11.64
CA SER A 714 -85.77 -29.41 -10.74
C SER A 714 -85.28 -30.84 -10.58
N ARG A 715 -84.47 -31.36 -11.52
CA ARG A 715 -83.94 -32.72 -11.51
C ARG A 715 -82.91 -32.96 -10.42
N ASP A 716 -82.84 -34.20 -9.96
CA ASP A 716 -81.81 -34.64 -9.03
C ASP A 716 -80.46 -34.90 -9.72
N LEU A 717 -79.42 -35.16 -8.92
CA LEU A 717 -78.08 -35.38 -9.45
C LEU A 717 -77.98 -36.61 -10.36
N TYR A 718 -78.73 -37.67 -10.05
CA TYR A 718 -78.67 -38.92 -10.81
C TYR A 718 -79.28 -38.74 -12.20
N GLU A 719 -80.45 -38.10 -12.26
CA GLU A 719 -81.15 -37.77 -13.51
C GLU A 719 -80.29 -36.90 -14.44
N ARG A 720 -79.60 -35.89 -13.87
CA ARG A 720 -78.70 -35.01 -14.63
C ARG A 720 -77.49 -35.74 -15.17
N LYS A 721 -76.80 -36.54 -14.34
CA LYS A 721 -75.65 -37.37 -14.78
C LYS A 721 -76.05 -38.34 -15.88
N LYS A 722 -77.21 -39.00 -15.73
CA LYS A 722 -77.73 -39.94 -16.72
C LYS A 722 -77.97 -39.24 -18.06
N PHE A 723 -78.63 -38.09 -18.05
CA PHE A 723 -78.88 -37.31 -19.27
C PHE A 723 -77.58 -36.96 -20.02
N ILE A 724 -76.54 -36.54 -19.30
CA ILE A 724 -75.25 -36.18 -19.92
C ILE A 724 -74.53 -37.41 -20.47
N LYS A 725 -74.56 -38.55 -19.76
CA LYS A 725 -73.94 -39.80 -20.20
C LYS A 725 -74.64 -40.42 -21.41
N ASP A 726 -75.96 -40.28 -21.49
CA ASP A 726 -76.80 -40.83 -22.57
C ASP A 726 -76.89 -39.88 -23.78
N ALA A 727 -76.30 -38.67 -23.70
CA ALA A 727 -76.36 -37.67 -24.75
C ALA A 727 -75.81 -38.19 -26.09
N GLY A 728 -76.66 -38.23 -27.13
CA GLY A 728 -76.31 -38.71 -28.48
C GLY A 728 -76.76 -40.14 -28.81
N GLY A 729 -77.46 -40.85 -27.92
CA GLY A 729 -78.07 -42.14 -28.23
C GLY A 729 -79.43 -42.04 -28.95
N ASP A 730 -79.79 -43.04 -29.77
CA ASP A 730 -81.02 -43.06 -30.60
C ASP A 730 -82.34 -43.00 -29.79
N LEU A 731 -82.29 -43.33 -28.49
CA LEU A 731 -83.43 -43.31 -27.55
C LEU A 731 -83.23 -42.29 -26.42
N ALA A 732 -82.21 -41.43 -26.51
CA ALA A 732 -81.90 -40.47 -25.48
C ALA A 732 -82.88 -39.29 -25.49
N GLU A 733 -83.17 -38.76 -24.31
CA GLU A 733 -83.93 -37.52 -24.17
C GLU A 733 -83.14 -36.35 -24.80
N VAL A 734 -83.81 -35.50 -25.58
CA VAL A 734 -83.18 -34.37 -26.28
C VAL A 734 -83.46 -33.08 -25.52
N GLY A 735 -82.40 -32.38 -25.10
CA GLY A 735 -82.52 -31.06 -24.51
C GLY A 735 -82.78 -29.98 -25.55
N THR A 736 -83.53 -28.95 -25.16
CA THR A 736 -84.00 -27.88 -26.06
C THR A 736 -83.30 -26.55 -25.82
N GLU A 737 -82.69 -26.35 -24.64
CA GLU A 737 -82.19 -25.06 -24.19
C GLU A 737 -80.69 -25.10 -23.90
N LEU A 738 -79.95 -24.03 -24.25
CA LEU A 738 -78.57 -23.89 -23.82
C LEU A 738 -78.51 -23.47 -22.34
N ARG A 739 -77.57 -24.02 -21.58
CA ARG A 739 -77.35 -23.59 -20.19
C ARG A 739 -76.98 -22.11 -20.16
N GLN A 740 -77.66 -21.35 -19.31
CA GLN A 740 -77.43 -19.91 -19.10
C GLN A 740 -76.57 -19.63 -17.87
N LYS A 741 -76.46 -20.59 -16.95
CA LYS A 741 -75.64 -20.51 -15.74
C LYS A 741 -74.95 -21.84 -15.47
N ILE A 742 -73.76 -21.79 -14.89
CA ILE A 742 -72.99 -22.95 -14.46
C ILE A 742 -72.24 -22.66 -13.16
N SER A 743 -71.98 -23.70 -12.37
CA SER A 743 -71.08 -23.66 -11.21
C SER A 743 -69.94 -24.68 -11.34
N SER A 744 -68.82 -24.44 -10.64
CA SER A 744 -67.73 -25.42 -10.58
C SER A 744 -68.18 -26.77 -10.00
N MET A 745 -69.22 -26.77 -9.16
CA MET A 745 -69.77 -27.98 -8.54
C MET A 745 -70.54 -28.84 -9.55
N GLU A 746 -71.29 -28.21 -10.46
CA GLU A 746 -71.95 -28.92 -11.58
C GLU A 746 -70.92 -29.57 -12.50
N VAL A 747 -69.86 -28.84 -12.90
CA VAL A 747 -68.77 -29.42 -13.71
C VAL A 747 -68.12 -30.60 -12.99
N TRP A 748 -67.81 -30.46 -11.70
CA TRP A 748 -67.20 -31.54 -10.91
C TRP A 748 -68.09 -32.78 -10.83
N CYS A 749 -69.36 -32.61 -10.54
CA CYS A 749 -70.25 -33.73 -10.28
C CYS A 749 -70.81 -34.34 -11.56
N GLU A 750 -71.24 -33.51 -12.50
CA GLU A 750 -71.97 -33.94 -13.69
C GLU A 750 -71.04 -34.39 -14.82
N LEU A 751 -69.95 -33.65 -15.08
CA LEU A 751 -68.98 -33.99 -16.13
C LEU A 751 -67.88 -34.94 -15.62
N LEU A 752 -67.30 -34.66 -14.45
CA LEU A 752 -66.16 -35.42 -13.92
C LEU A 752 -66.55 -36.58 -12.99
N ASP A 753 -67.85 -36.84 -12.87
CA ASP A 753 -68.44 -37.87 -12.02
C ASP A 753 -68.00 -37.82 -10.55
N GLY A 754 -67.58 -36.63 -10.09
CA GLY A 754 -67.07 -36.41 -8.76
C GLY A 754 -68.13 -36.49 -7.66
N ASP A 755 -67.69 -36.82 -6.44
CA ASP A 755 -68.53 -36.74 -5.24
C ASP A 755 -68.65 -35.27 -4.78
N PRO A 756 -69.85 -34.69 -4.67
CA PRO A 756 -70.07 -33.33 -4.19
C PRO A 756 -69.38 -33.00 -2.85
N LYS A 757 -69.17 -34.01 -1.99
CA LYS A 757 -68.52 -33.85 -0.68
C LYS A 757 -66.99 -33.70 -0.77
N ASN A 758 -66.40 -34.11 -1.89
CA ASN A 758 -64.95 -34.28 -2.05
C ASN A 758 -64.32 -33.33 -3.07
N LEU A 759 -64.97 -32.20 -3.38
CA LEU A 759 -64.38 -31.20 -4.27
C LEU A 759 -63.18 -30.50 -3.59
N ALA A 760 -61.97 -30.98 -3.88
CA ALA A 760 -60.75 -30.42 -3.34
C ALA A 760 -60.53 -28.97 -3.83
N PRO A 761 -59.96 -28.07 -3.00
CA PRO A 761 -59.70 -26.68 -3.39
C PRO A 761 -58.87 -26.51 -4.67
N ILE A 762 -57.91 -27.41 -4.91
CA ILE A 762 -57.08 -27.41 -6.12
C ILE A 762 -57.94 -27.68 -7.36
N LYS A 763 -58.77 -28.73 -7.33
CA LYS A 763 -59.65 -29.08 -8.45
C LYS A 763 -60.72 -28.02 -8.71
N ASN A 764 -61.24 -27.40 -7.66
CA ASN A 764 -62.15 -26.26 -7.79
C ASN A 764 -61.48 -25.04 -8.46
N LYS A 765 -60.21 -24.76 -8.12
CA LYS A 765 -59.43 -23.69 -8.78
C LYS A 765 -59.14 -23.99 -10.25
N GLU A 766 -58.88 -25.26 -10.59
CA GLU A 766 -58.67 -25.73 -11.96
C GLU A 766 -59.94 -25.50 -12.80
N ILE A 767 -61.10 -25.98 -12.34
CA ILE A 767 -62.40 -25.75 -13.00
C ILE A 767 -62.74 -24.25 -13.08
N HIS A 768 -62.46 -23.49 -12.01
CA HIS A 768 -62.66 -22.04 -12.00
C HIS A 768 -61.82 -21.34 -13.08
N SER A 769 -60.54 -21.73 -13.22
CA SER A 769 -59.65 -21.21 -14.25
C SER A 769 -60.22 -21.51 -15.64
N ILE A 770 -60.67 -22.73 -15.90
CA ILE A 770 -61.25 -23.13 -17.19
C ILE A 770 -62.47 -22.27 -17.53
N LEU A 771 -63.44 -22.16 -16.61
CA LEU A 771 -64.68 -21.40 -16.85
C LEU A 771 -64.44 -19.91 -17.10
N CYS A 772 -63.40 -19.31 -16.50
CA CYS A 772 -63.00 -17.93 -16.77
C CYS A 772 -62.36 -17.73 -18.16
N ASN A 773 -61.82 -18.78 -18.78
CA ASN A 773 -61.09 -18.70 -20.05
C ASN A 773 -61.96 -19.04 -21.27
N ILE A 774 -63.18 -19.56 -21.07
CA ILE A 774 -64.13 -19.79 -22.16
C ILE A 774 -64.80 -18.46 -22.48
N SER A 775 -64.56 -17.93 -23.68
CA SER A 775 -64.95 -16.58 -24.10
C SER A 775 -66.45 -16.28 -23.97
N GLU A 776 -67.29 -17.30 -24.11
CA GLU A 776 -68.77 -17.25 -24.07
C GLU A 776 -69.33 -17.14 -22.64
N TRP A 777 -68.49 -17.31 -21.61
CA TRP A 777 -68.90 -17.31 -20.21
C TRP A 777 -68.20 -16.20 -19.43
N GLU A 778 -68.89 -15.69 -18.41
CA GLU A 778 -68.34 -14.71 -17.49
C GLU A 778 -68.73 -14.99 -16.05
N LYS A 779 -67.93 -14.50 -15.12
CA LYS A 779 -68.22 -14.65 -13.70
C LYS A 779 -69.43 -13.80 -13.34
N HIS A 780 -70.41 -14.41 -12.67
CA HIS A 780 -71.55 -13.66 -12.15
C HIS A 780 -71.12 -12.76 -10.99
N THR A 781 -71.24 -11.44 -11.15
CA THR A 781 -70.73 -10.43 -10.20
C THR A 781 -71.82 -9.77 -9.36
N THR A 782 -73.09 -9.91 -9.72
CA THR A 782 -74.22 -9.32 -9.00
C THR A 782 -74.49 -10.04 -7.66
N GLY A 783 -74.85 -9.28 -6.62
CA GLY A 783 -75.10 -9.82 -5.28
C GLY A 783 -73.86 -10.45 -4.63
N ALA A 784 -73.98 -11.63 -4.03
CA ALA A 784 -72.85 -12.39 -3.48
C ALA A 784 -72.06 -13.16 -4.57
N GLY A 785 -72.35 -12.93 -5.85
CA GLY A 785 -71.82 -13.69 -6.99
C GLY A 785 -72.28 -15.15 -7.00
N LYS A 786 -73.46 -15.43 -6.43
CA LYS A 786 -74.03 -16.78 -6.29
C LYS A 786 -75.43 -16.85 -6.89
N LEU A 787 -75.73 -17.96 -7.55
CA LEU A 787 -77.06 -18.31 -8.05
C LEU A 787 -77.51 -19.65 -7.46
N SER A 788 -78.82 -19.88 -7.43
CA SER A 788 -79.39 -21.18 -7.06
C SER A 788 -79.31 -22.15 -8.23
N PHE A 789 -78.84 -23.37 -7.97
CA PHE A 789 -78.68 -24.46 -8.93
C PHE A 789 -79.63 -25.64 -8.65
N GLY A 790 -80.76 -25.34 -8.01
CA GLY A 790 -81.80 -26.31 -7.68
C GLY A 790 -81.51 -27.12 -6.42
N LYS A 791 -82.31 -28.17 -6.19
CA LYS A 791 -82.18 -29.04 -5.01
C LYS A 791 -80.87 -29.82 -4.96
N ALA A 792 -80.27 -30.10 -6.14
CA ALA A 792 -79.03 -30.85 -6.25
C ALA A 792 -77.81 -30.13 -5.64
N TYR A 793 -77.72 -28.80 -5.75
CA TYR A 793 -76.51 -28.05 -5.37
C TYR A 793 -76.75 -26.79 -4.54
N GLY A 794 -77.99 -26.32 -4.40
CA GLY A 794 -78.30 -25.09 -3.67
C GLY A 794 -77.62 -23.85 -4.27
N HIS A 795 -77.19 -22.91 -3.44
CA HIS A 795 -76.57 -21.65 -3.89
C HIS A 795 -75.06 -21.81 -4.06
N GLN A 796 -74.60 -21.73 -5.31
CA GLN A 796 -73.18 -21.84 -5.67
C GLN A 796 -72.68 -20.55 -6.32
N ARG A 797 -71.36 -20.34 -6.28
CA ARG A 797 -70.75 -19.29 -7.11
C ARG A 797 -70.99 -19.62 -8.58
N ALA A 798 -71.48 -18.64 -9.33
CA ALA A 798 -72.01 -18.86 -10.66
C ALA A 798 -71.18 -18.16 -11.74
N TYR A 799 -71.25 -18.73 -12.94
CA TYR A 799 -70.89 -18.09 -14.19
C TYR A 799 -72.13 -18.06 -15.06
N THR A 800 -72.28 -16.98 -15.80
CA THR A 800 -73.39 -16.79 -16.72
C THR A 800 -72.85 -16.74 -18.14
N ARG A 801 -73.65 -17.23 -19.09
CA ARG A 801 -73.33 -17.08 -20.50
C ARG A 801 -73.44 -15.59 -20.85
N LYS A 802 -72.47 -15.04 -21.58
CA LYS A 802 -72.54 -13.66 -22.05
C LYS A 802 -73.74 -13.53 -22.99
N GLU A 803 -74.54 -12.50 -22.80
CA GLU A 803 -75.58 -12.15 -23.76
C GLU A 803 -74.87 -11.70 -25.06
N GLU A 804 -75.25 -12.28 -26.20
CA GLU A 804 -74.82 -11.75 -27.50
C GLU A 804 -75.36 -10.31 -27.61
N ILE A 805 -74.46 -9.33 -27.74
CA ILE A 805 -74.80 -7.94 -28.02
C ILE A 805 -75.09 -7.79 -29.51
#